data_AF-A0A0M3G920-F1
#
_entry.id   AF-A0A0M3G920-F1
#
_cell.length_a   1.000
_cell.length_b   1.000
_cell.length_c   1.000
_cell.angle_alpha   90.00
_cell.angle_beta   90.00
_cell.angle_gamma   90.00
#
_symmetry.space_group_name_H-M   'P 1'
#
loop_
_entity.id
_entity.type
_entity.pdbx_description
1 polymer ?
#
loop_
_entity_poly.entity_id
_entity_poly.type
_entity_poly.pdbx_seq_one_letter_code
_entity_poly.pdbx_strand_id
1 'polypeptide(L)'
;MSKNISVKINNGNKTIETVKLNAANQKVIIKAQPHVNYELVDDATQYAPEMIDTKRVGNDLYIAFEDTDINKDVDLVLEGYYEHDNTELVLGMAEDGQYYAYVPQSGVESDAVTLLADQIFAPQALGGNSVAAPFWAFNPNWLWVAAGVAAVGGIIAAASGSHGGGSSNNATDKPSDNSDANNNSNTAKDTTAPAKPTVEAKDNGSVDVTPPVDADTKSVEVNYTDEAGTPKTATLTKGNDGNWTSNNPDVAVDPATGKATIPADKVKDGSPVTAKATDTAGNTGEEGTANAGDNPDTTAPAKPTIEAKTNGFVYITPPADAKSVEVHYIDEKGNPQTVTITKDADKGWVSSNLENIWLNSETGKITLLAHKVKGGSLVKASATDNKGNTGEEATSEQATANAVDIPDTYGPSMPETRALEDRSVSVTMPKEAEVGDFVVIKRAIYKEHGDLLDWSDDIDTAETLATLTKQQDGSWISDKPENVPNVKAGNDSTIIPANKLKGFENVYVGAMDPAGNSSGVPQTFLPNEMDAPKVTVETGGFVEITPPAAQDLKSMKVRYTDKAGTQKITILTKGEDGNWTSDNLDVTVEPTTGKAMISADKIQAGSKVTAKAFANSGIISREDYQTVGEAPKTPAPSAPEIIPSTTDGSVTVKVPDDAKVGDKVDVSIVPEKSDIFLNPEDSNIGVGVTLTKNADGSWTSDYPIMLPNIAAGQNSTTIPQDQVKDGSNVTAQARNPDYNYSAKVTAQAGEDTGDAKDPDEAGVSSNTIDSNGMGSSGDDYASFDQIAGTINMGAGNDILEARSTEMPFSYFYTFSNAKVDMGSGDDIIRTSGSIYSRESINGGDDFDTLEFVNRDGKEIRTSISEISNFEKIDIKGTLNNTLNIQKDDVERNHSAKPTVDDSGKSHNNVLIVDGDEGDKVNLSEISKVASSQVDYKGNTYHVYLTGSNELWVDSDIAVG
;
A
#
# COMPACT_ATOMS: atom_id res chain seq x y z
N MET A 1 -47.89 -17.96 18.12
CA MET A 1 -47.66 -18.96 19.20
C MET A 1 -46.51 -18.48 20.06
N SER A 2 -46.35 -18.94 21.30
CA SER A 2 -45.20 -18.53 22.13
C SER A 2 -43.91 -19.08 21.51
N LYS A 3 -43.02 -18.19 21.06
CA LYS A 3 -41.70 -18.56 20.52
C LYS A 3 -40.86 -19.12 21.65
N ASN A 4 -40.69 -20.45 21.68
CA ASN A 4 -39.88 -21.15 22.67
C ASN A 4 -38.48 -21.41 22.12
N ILE A 5 -37.84 -20.41 21.50
CA ILE A 5 -36.51 -20.56 20.91
C ILE A 5 -35.43 -20.21 21.95
N SER A 6 -34.40 -21.02 22.03
CA SER A 6 -33.15 -20.73 22.73
C SER A 6 -32.02 -20.55 21.72
N VAL A 7 -31.13 -19.59 21.98
CA VAL A 7 -29.87 -19.41 21.25
C VAL A 7 -28.74 -19.94 22.11
N LYS A 8 -28.09 -21.02 21.68
CA LYS A 8 -26.86 -21.52 22.31
C LYS A 8 -25.65 -20.94 21.57
N ILE A 9 -24.75 -20.33 22.32
CA ILE A 9 -23.49 -19.79 21.79
C ILE A 9 -22.42 -20.87 22.01
N ASN A 10 -21.86 -21.36 20.91
CA ASN A 10 -20.96 -22.51 20.90
C ASN A 10 -19.57 -22.08 20.42
N ASN A 11 -18.53 -22.30 21.22
CA ASN A 11 -17.16 -22.17 20.73
C ASN A 11 -16.68 -23.50 20.12
N GLY A 12 -15.42 -23.56 19.69
CA GLY A 12 -14.75 -24.76 19.14
C GLY A 12 -14.97 -26.11 19.83
N ASN A 13 -15.36 -26.12 21.11
CA ASN A 13 -15.40 -27.34 21.92
C ASN A 13 -16.67 -27.53 22.76
N LYS A 14 -17.45 -26.48 23.05
CA LYS A 14 -18.63 -26.56 23.94
C LYS A 14 -19.59 -25.38 23.76
N THR A 15 -20.81 -25.53 24.27
CA THR A 15 -21.70 -24.40 24.55
C THR A 15 -21.14 -23.58 25.70
N ILE A 16 -20.94 -22.28 25.46
CA ILE A 16 -20.44 -21.33 26.45
C ILE A 16 -21.59 -20.53 27.08
N GLU A 17 -22.69 -20.34 26.36
CA GLU A 17 -23.85 -19.58 26.84
C GLU A 17 -25.14 -20.11 26.20
N THR A 18 -26.28 -19.94 26.90
CA THR A 18 -27.60 -20.24 26.36
C THR A 18 -28.56 -19.13 26.76
N VAL A 19 -29.10 -18.43 25.77
CA VAL A 19 -30.03 -17.31 25.92
C VAL A 19 -31.41 -17.76 25.48
N LYS A 20 -32.41 -17.68 26.37
CA LYS A 20 -33.79 -18.04 26.04
C LYS A 20 -34.55 -16.83 25.52
N LEU A 21 -35.25 -16.98 24.40
CA LEU A 21 -36.24 -15.99 23.96
C LEU A 21 -37.50 -16.18 24.79
N ASN A 22 -37.88 -15.16 25.56
CA ASN A 22 -39.07 -15.23 26.40
C ASN A 22 -40.33 -15.00 25.55
N ALA A 23 -41.36 -15.80 25.80
CA ALA A 23 -42.66 -15.82 25.11
C ALA A 23 -43.51 -14.51 25.14
N ALA A 24 -42.93 -13.37 25.56
CA ALA A 24 -43.63 -12.12 25.84
C ALA A 24 -43.47 -11.04 24.73
N ASN A 25 -43.23 -11.43 23.47
CA ASN A 25 -43.04 -10.51 22.32
C ASN A 25 -41.98 -9.42 22.55
N GLN A 26 -40.89 -9.73 23.26
CA GLN A 26 -39.76 -8.80 23.39
C GLN A 26 -38.61 -9.25 22.51
N LYS A 27 -38.16 -8.34 21.64
CA LYS A 27 -36.87 -8.40 20.92
C LYS A 27 -35.75 -8.77 21.90
N VAL A 28 -35.01 -9.83 21.57
CA VAL A 28 -33.80 -10.22 22.31
C VAL A 28 -32.58 -9.72 21.55
N ILE A 29 -31.65 -9.08 22.26
CA ILE A 29 -30.39 -8.59 21.71
C ILE A 29 -29.25 -9.37 22.38
N ILE A 30 -28.43 -10.02 21.57
CA ILE A 30 -27.23 -10.74 22.01
C ILE A 30 -26.04 -10.04 21.36
N LYS A 31 -25.05 -9.65 22.17
CA LYS A 31 -23.80 -9.12 21.63
C LYS A 31 -23.01 -10.25 20.97
N ALA A 32 -22.68 -10.09 19.70
CA ALA A 32 -21.92 -11.08 18.96
C ALA A 32 -20.51 -11.24 19.57
N GLN A 33 -20.00 -12.46 19.57
CA GLN A 33 -18.66 -12.83 20.01
C GLN A 33 -17.88 -13.40 18.81
N PRO A 34 -16.57 -13.19 18.73
CA PRO A 34 -15.74 -13.79 17.67
C PRO A 34 -15.50 -15.28 17.93
N HIS A 35 -15.34 -16.07 16.87
CA HIS A 35 -14.99 -17.50 16.92
C HIS A 35 -16.02 -18.38 17.68
N VAL A 36 -17.31 -18.04 17.55
CA VAL A 36 -18.42 -18.85 18.06
C VAL A 36 -19.50 -19.08 17.00
N ASN A 37 -20.32 -20.11 17.16
CA ASN A 37 -21.53 -20.31 16.37
C ASN A 37 -22.78 -20.10 17.21
N TYR A 38 -23.86 -19.68 16.56
CA TYR A 38 -25.16 -19.46 17.16
C TYR A 38 -26.10 -20.60 16.75
N GLU A 39 -26.37 -21.51 17.68
CA GLU A 39 -27.30 -22.62 17.50
C GLU A 39 -28.70 -22.20 17.95
N LEU A 40 -29.66 -22.24 17.03
CA LEU A 40 -31.08 -22.02 17.30
C LEU A 40 -31.73 -23.34 17.69
N VAL A 41 -32.50 -23.35 18.79
CA VAL A 41 -33.18 -24.55 19.29
C VAL A 41 -34.58 -24.21 19.75
N ASP A 42 -35.59 -24.89 19.22
CA ASP A 42 -36.92 -24.88 19.82
C ASP A 42 -36.93 -25.78 21.06
N ASP A 43 -37.20 -25.18 22.23
CA ASP A 43 -37.18 -25.87 23.52
C ASP A 43 -38.24 -26.99 23.61
N ALA A 44 -39.31 -26.95 22.81
CA ALA A 44 -40.37 -27.97 22.82
C ALA A 44 -40.03 -29.17 21.92
N THR A 45 -39.52 -28.93 20.72
CA THR A 45 -39.22 -30.01 19.75
C THR A 45 -37.77 -30.50 19.86
N GLN A 46 -36.88 -29.70 20.45
CA GLN A 46 -35.42 -29.84 20.44
C GLN A 46 -34.78 -29.70 19.04
N TYR A 47 -35.56 -29.33 18.03
CA TYR A 47 -35.10 -29.04 16.67
C TYR A 47 -35.09 -27.53 16.41
N ALA A 48 -34.31 -27.07 15.45
CA ALA A 48 -34.28 -25.67 15.06
C ALA A 48 -35.46 -25.34 14.12
N PRO A 49 -35.88 -24.06 14.05
CA PRO A 49 -36.82 -23.62 13.02
C PRO A 49 -36.32 -23.97 11.62
N GLU A 50 -37.16 -24.53 10.76
CA GLU A 50 -36.75 -24.86 9.39
C GLU A 50 -36.47 -23.59 8.57
N MET A 51 -37.14 -22.49 8.91
CA MET A 51 -37.13 -21.24 8.18
C MET A 51 -36.89 -20.04 9.11
N ILE A 52 -35.99 -19.15 8.69
CA ILE A 52 -35.80 -17.84 9.32
C ILE A 52 -35.69 -16.75 8.26
N ASP A 53 -36.12 -15.55 8.62
CA ASP A 53 -35.92 -14.35 7.85
C ASP A 53 -34.73 -13.57 8.42
N THR A 54 -33.84 -13.10 7.56
CA THR A 54 -32.64 -12.36 7.98
C THR A 54 -32.51 -11.02 7.28
N LYS A 55 -31.97 -10.02 7.99
CA LYS A 55 -31.65 -8.71 7.43
C LYS A 55 -30.41 -8.13 8.11
N ARG A 56 -29.49 -7.57 7.33
CA ARG A 56 -28.37 -6.80 7.88
C ARG A 56 -28.77 -5.34 8.08
N VAL A 57 -28.42 -4.78 9.23
CA VAL A 57 -28.60 -3.34 9.53
C VAL A 57 -27.30 -2.82 10.14
N GLY A 58 -26.49 -2.11 9.35
CA GLY A 58 -25.14 -1.71 9.75
C GLY A 58 -24.26 -2.93 10.02
N ASN A 59 -23.78 -3.07 11.25
CA ASN A 59 -22.97 -4.22 11.69
C ASN A 59 -23.78 -5.33 12.38
N ASP A 60 -25.10 -5.16 12.49
CA ASP A 60 -25.97 -6.07 13.23
C ASP A 60 -26.70 -7.03 12.29
N LEU A 61 -26.92 -8.27 12.75
CA LEU A 61 -27.78 -9.25 12.08
C LEU A 61 -29.14 -9.33 12.78
N TYR A 62 -30.21 -9.04 12.04
CA TYR A 62 -31.59 -9.13 12.48
C TYR A 62 -32.18 -10.45 12.00
N ILE A 63 -32.84 -11.18 12.91
CA ILE A 63 -33.45 -12.48 12.65
C ILE A 63 -34.92 -12.44 13.11
N ALA A 64 -35.81 -12.83 12.20
CA ALA A 64 -37.22 -13.07 12.51
C ALA A 64 -37.54 -14.56 12.28
N PHE A 65 -38.24 -15.16 13.24
CA PHE A 65 -38.74 -16.53 13.16
C PHE A 65 -40.14 -16.55 12.53
N GLU A 66 -40.63 -17.76 12.24
CA GLU A 66 -41.97 -18.00 11.70
C GLU A 66 -43.05 -17.16 12.39
N ASP A 67 -43.98 -16.62 11.59
CA ASP A 67 -45.02 -15.66 11.98
C ASP A 67 -44.54 -14.23 12.33
N THR A 68 -43.31 -13.82 12.02
CA THR A 68 -42.85 -12.42 12.17
C THR A 68 -42.30 -11.83 10.89
N ASP A 69 -42.88 -10.69 10.51
CA ASP A 69 -42.43 -9.91 9.37
C ASP A 69 -41.24 -9.04 9.80
N ILE A 70 -40.05 -9.42 9.34
CA ILE A 70 -38.78 -8.75 9.69
C ILE A 70 -38.75 -7.26 9.34
N ASN A 71 -39.59 -6.81 8.40
CA ASN A 71 -39.68 -5.40 8.04
C ASN A 71 -40.58 -4.61 8.99
N LYS A 72 -41.26 -5.27 9.93
CA LYS A 72 -42.13 -4.66 10.94
C LYS A 72 -41.63 -4.88 12.36
N ASP A 73 -41.15 -6.08 12.68
CA ASP A 73 -40.69 -6.46 14.01
C ASP A 73 -39.56 -7.50 13.92
N VAL A 74 -38.76 -7.63 14.97
CA VAL A 74 -37.59 -8.54 15.00
C VAL A 74 -37.54 -9.31 16.31
N ASP A 75 -37.27 -10.62 16.22
CA ASP A 75 -37.23 -11.50 17.38
C ASP A 75 -35.86 -11.53 18.05
N LEU A 76 -34.81 -11.57 17.24
CA LEU A 76 -33.43 -11.70 17.68
C LEU A 76 -32.53 -10.73 16.90
N VAL A 77 -31.67 -10.02 17.61
CA VAL A 77 -30.56 -9.26 17.02
C VAL A 77 -29.24 -9.76 17.58
N LEU A 78 -28.34 -10.12 16.67
CA LEU A 78 -26.93 -10.33 16.99
C LEU A 78 -26.20 -9.02 16.72
N GLU A 79 -25.99 -8.25 17.80
CA GLU A 79 -25.36 -6.92 17.76
C GLU A 79 -23.87 -7.05 17.47
N GLY A 80 -23.37 -6.35 16.45
CA GLY A 80 -21.98 -6.43 16.01
C GLY A 80 -21.60 -7.73 15.29
N TYR A 81 -22.57 -8.49 14.76
CA TYR A 81 -22.32 -9.74 14.04
C TYR A 81 -21.29 -9.60 12.90
N TYR A 82 -21.33 -8.48 12.17
CA TYR A 82 -20.45 -8.21 11.03
C TYR A 82 -19.19 -7.39 11.40
N GLU A 83 -18.86 -7.23 12.70
CA GLU A 83 -17.60 -6.61 13.17
C GLU A 83 -16.42 -7.59 13.19
N HIS A 84 -16.65 -8.85 12.84
CA HIS A 84 -15.68 -9.94 12.90
C HIS A 84 -15.50 -10.57 11.51
N ASP A 85 -14.65 -11.60 11.40
CA ASP A 85 -14.24 -12.22 10.12
C ASP A 85 -15.39 -12.92 9.34
N ASN A 86 -16.65 -12.76 9.77
CA ASN A 86 -17.85 -13.35 9.17
C ASN A 86 -17.78 -14.87 9.00
N THR A 87 -17.09 -15.56 9.92
CA THR A 87 -16.90 -17.02 9.89
C THR A 87 -17.84 -17.78 10.82
N GLU A 88 -18.49 -17.03 11.71
CA GLU A 88 -19.49 -17.47 12.67
C GLU A 88 -20.76 -17.89 11.92
N LEU A 89 -21.28 -19.08 12.24
CA LEU A 89 -22.48 -19.60 11.59
C LEU A 89 -23.71 -19.46 12.49
N VAL A 90 -24.85 -19.18 11.87
CA VAL A 90 -26.16 -19.47 12.46
C VAL A 90 -26.60 -20.84 11.98
N LEU A 91 -26.87 -21.75 12.91
CA LEU A 91 -27.12 -23.16 12.62
C LEU A 91 -28.16 -23.77 13.56
N GLY A 92 -28.56 -25.01 13.28
CA GLY A 92 -29.58 -25.70 14.05
C GLY A 92 -29.62 -27.20 13.78
N MET A 93 -30.23 -27.98 14.67
CA MET A 93 -30.46 -29.40 14.46
C MET A 93 -31.79 -29.62 13.72
N ALA A 94 -31.77 -30.32 12.59
CA ALA A 94 -32.96 -30.67 11.83
C ALA A 94 -33.60 -31.97 12.34
N GLU A 95 -34.82 -32.29 11.87
CA GLU A 95 -35.60 -33.47 12.33
C GLU A 95 -34.90 -34.82 12.10
N ASP A 96 -33.96 -34.89 11.16
CA ASP A 96 -33.13 -36.07 10.89
C ASP A 96 -32.00 -36.29 11.92
N GLY A 97 -31.87 -35.39 12.89
CA GLY A 97 -30.88 -35.42 13.97
C GLY A 97 -29.49 -34.93 13.57
N GLN A 98 -29.31 -34.39 12.36
CA GLN A 98 -28.07 -33.76 11.93
C GLN A 98 -28.15 -32.23 12.13
N TYR A 99 -26.99 -31.59 12.21
CA TYR A 99 -26.89 -30.13 12.30
C TYR A 99 -26.65 -29.54 10.92
N TYR A 100 -27.32 -28.43 10.62
CA TYR A 100 -27.18 -27.70 9.36
C TYR A 100 -27.03 -26.20 9.65
N ALA A 101 -26.32 -25.50 8.77
CA ALA A 101 -26.33 -24.05 8.76
C ALA A 101 -27.63 -23.53 8.10
N TYR A 102 -27.98 -22.29 8.38
CA TYR A 102 -28.99 -21.59 7.61
C TYR A 102 -28.40 -21.09 6.30
N VAL A 103 -29.00 -21.50 5.18
CA VAL A 103 -28.58 -21.19 3.82
C VAL A 103 -29.69 -20.41 3.08
N PRO A 104 -29.34 -19.52 2.14
CA PRO A 104 -30.33 -18.65 1.51
C PRO A 104 -31.25 -19.45 0.60
N GLN A 105 -32.56 -19.23 0.69
CA GLN A 105 -33.53 -19.88 -0.18
C GLN A 105 -33.35 -19.53 -1.66
N SER A 106 -32.74 -18.38 -1.95
CA SER A 106 -32.40 -17.98 -3.32
C SER A 106 -31.34 -18.87 -3.95
N GLY A 107 -30.56 -19.61 -3.14
CA GLY A 107 -29.38 -20.34 -3.60
C GLY A 107 -28.21 -19.43 -4.00
N VAL A 108 -28.32 -18.12 -3.75
CA VAL A 108 -27.30 -17.12 -4.09
C VAL A 108 -26.34 -16.93 -2.91
N GLU A 109 -25.04 -17.02 -3.16
CA GLU A 109 -24.01 -16.95 -2.11
C GLU A 109 -24.01 -15.61 -1.35
N SER A 110 -24.20 -14.49 -2.04
CA SER A 110 -24.26 -13.17 -1.40
C SER A 110 -25.45 -12.97 -0.46
N ASP A 111 -26.46 -13.84 -0.54
CA ASP A 111 -27.64 -13.80 0.33
C ASP A 111 -27.42 -14.63 1.61
N ALA A 112 -26.28 -15.31 1.75
CA ALA A 112 -25.97 -16.08 2.95
C ALA A 112 -25.78 -15.16 4.17
N VAL A 113 -26.15 -15.65 5.36
CA VAL A 113 -26.09 -14.89 6.61
C VAL A 113 -24.72 -14.24 6.85
N THR A 114 -23.62 -14.94 6.53
CA THR A 114 -22.25 -14.44 6.69
C THR A 114 -21.84 -13.39 5.66
N LEU A 115 -22.53 -13.29 4.52
CA LEU A 115 -22.13 -12.44 3.38
C LEU A 115 -23.16 -11.35 3.03
N LEU A 116 -24.25 -11.28 3.80
CA LEU A 116 -25.35 -10.36 3.57
C LEU A 116 -24.85 -8.91 3.52
N ALA A 117 -25.15 -8.20 2.43
CA ALA A 117 -24.85 -6.78 2.30
C ALA A 117 -25.79 -5.92 3.17
N ASP A 118 -25.36 -4.70 3.53
CA ASP A 118 -26.16 -3.84 4.40
C ASP A 118 -27.54 -3.53 3.79
N GLN A 119 -28.55 -3.50 4.65
CA GLN A 119 -29.98 -3.34 4.32
C GLN A 119 -30.60 -4.45 3.47
N ILE A 120 -29.87 -5.50 3.09
CA ILE A 120 -30.41 -6.63 2.33
C ILE A 120 -31.17 -7.58 3.24
N PHE A 121 -32.37 -7.96 2.76
CA PHE A 121 -33.24 -8.98 3.36
C PHE A 121 -33.09 -10.29 2.58
N ALA A 122 -32.89 -11.40 3.29
CA ALA A 122 -32.79 -12.72 2.69
C ALA A 122 -33.45 -13.80 3.57
N PRO A 123 -34.48 -14.52 3.07
CA PRO A 123 -35.01 -15.72 3.69
C PRO A 123 -33.98 -16.86 3.67
N GLN A 124 -33.81 -17.54 4.80
CA GLN A 124 -32.89 -18.65 4.96
C GLN A 124 -33.63 -19.93 5.35
N ALA A 125 -33.22 -21.05 4.79
CA ALA A 125 -33.67 -22.38 5.16
C ALA A 125 -32.56 -23.14 5.88
N LEU A 126 -32.91 -23.94 6.89
CA LEU A 126 -31.98 -24.86 7.53
C LEU A 126 -31.63 -25.98 6.53
N GLY A 127 -30.40 -26.00 6.01
CA GLY A 127 -30.06 -26.93 4.92
C GLY A 127 -28.62 -26.85 4.41
N GLY A 128 -28.32 -27.64 3.37
CA GLY A 128 -26.96 -27.82 2.83
C GLY A 128 -26.26 -29.06 3.38
N ASN A 129 -24.93 -29.01 3.50
CA ASN A 129 -24.16 -30.12 4.07
C ASN A 129 -24.35 -30.20 5.59
N SER A 130 -24.47 -31.41 6.13
CA SER A 130 -24.54 -31.59 7.59
C SER A 130 -23.19 -31.26 8.24
N VAL A 131 -23.18 -30.46 9.31
CA VAL A 131 -22.02 -30.34 10.21
C VAL A 131 -22.03 -31.48 11.23
N ALA A 132 -20.85 -32.01 11.54
CA ALA A 132 -20.73 -33.09 12.52
C ALA A 132 -21.16 -32.66 13.94
N ALA A 133 -21.04 -31.37 14.27
CA ALA A 133 -21.43 -30.79 15.55
C ALA A 133 -21.49 -29.26 15.48
N PRO A 134 -22.28 -28.58 16.33
CA PRO A 134 -22.44 -27.12 16.29
C PRO A 134 -21.18 -26.35 16.73
N PHE A 135 -20.19 -27.02 17.34
CA PHE A 135 -18.96 -26.41 17.85
C PHE A 135 -17.77 -26.47 16.88
N TRP A 136 -17.76 -27.32 15.83
CA TRP A 136 -16.61 -27.48 14.93
C TRP A 136 -16.75 -26.79 13.56
N ALA A 137 -17.82 -26.02 13.36
CA ALA A 137 -18.15 -25.43 12.07
C ALA A 137 -17.76 -23.95 12.01
N PHE A 138 -16.58 -23.64 11.49
CA PHE A 138 -16.18 -22.27 11.19
C PHE A 138 -15.78 -22.21 9.73
N ASN A 139 -16.20 -21.17 9.00
CA ASN A 139 -16.01 -20.92 7.55
C ASN A 139 -17.20 -21.34 6.66
N PRO A 140 -17.69 -20.49 5.74
CA PRO A 140 -18.74 -20.83 4.78
C PRO A 140 -18.29 -21.67 3.55
N ASN A 141 -16.99 -21.79 3.25
CA ASN A 141 -16.51 -22.40 2.00
C ASN A 141 -16.89 -23.88 1.80
N TRP A 142 -17.15 -24.64 2.86
CA TRP A 142 -17.57 -26.05 2.75
C TRP A 142 -19.07 -26.22 2.43
N LEU A 143 -19.89 -25.16 2.53
CA LEU A 143 -21.32 -25.19 2.15
C LEU A 143 -21.48 -25.32 0.63
N TRP A 144 -20.55 -24.78 -0.16
CA TRP A 144 -20.66 -24.74 -1.62
C TRP A 144 -19.96 -25.89 -2.35
N VAL A 145 -19.04 -26.60 -1.67
CA VAL A 145 -18.24 -27.68 -2.30
C VAL A 145 -19.04 -28.96 -2.56
N ALA A 146 -20.28 -29.09 -2.06
CA ALA A 146 -21.16 -30.22 -2.40
C ALA A 146 -22.64 -29.86 -2.64
N ALA A 147 -22.95 -28.60 -3.00
CA ALA A 147 -24.31 -28.16 -3.37
C ALA A 147 -24.69 -28.53 -4.82
N GLY A 148 -24.22 -29.68 -5.30
CA GLY A 148 -24.90 -30.40 -6.36
C GLY A 148 -25.93 -31.32 -5.70
N VAL A 149 -27.18 -30.85 -5.55
CA VAL A 149 -28.48 -31.58 -5.38
C VAL A 149 -29.39 -30.96 -4.28
N ALA A 150 -30.59 -30.54 -4.74
CA ALA A 150 -31.88 -30.43 -4.05
C ALA A 150 -32.18 -29.27 -3.08
N ALA A 151 -32.95 -28.29 -3.58
CA ALA A 151 -33.91 -27.53 -2.78
C ALA A 151 -35.22 -27.33 -3.57
N VAL A 152 -36.14 -28.30 -3.54
CA VAL A 152 -37.60 -28.04 -3.60
C VAL A 152 -38.29 -29.12 -2.76
N GLY A 153 -39.05 -28.68 -1.75
CA GLY A 153 -39.61 -29.51 -0.68
C GLY A 153 -40.70 -30.52 -1.07
N GLY A 154 -40.93 -31.48 -0.17
CA GLY A 154 -42.02 -32.45 -0.22
C GLY A 154 -42.05 -33.34 1.03
N ILE A 155 -42.97 -33.02 1.94
CA ILE A 155 -43.26 -33.69 3.22
C ILE A 155 -43.77 -35.13 2.97
N ILE A 156 -43.15 -36.21 3.52
CA ILE A 156 -43.87 -37.47 3.87
C ILE A 156 -43.23 -38.18 5.08
N ALA A 157 -44.08 -38.49 6.05
CA ALA A 157 -43.85 -39.24 7.28
C ALA A 157 -43.54 -40.75 7.11
N ALA A 158 -42.70 -41.25 8.02
CA ALA A 158 -42.60 -42.61 8.60
C ALA A 158 -43.12 -43.85 7.84
N ALA A 159 -42.25 -44.85 7.61
CA ALA A 159 -42.36 -46.21 8.17
C ALA A 159 -41.27 -47.20 7.64
N SER A 160 -40.46 -47.70 8.58
CA SER A 160 -39.90 -49.06 8.72
C SER A 160 -39.72 -50.02 7.51
N GLY A 161 -38.54 -50.65 7.43
CA GLY A 161 -38.37 -52.03 6.94
C GLY A 161 -37.21 -52.23 5.94
N SER A 162 -35.97 -52.51 6.34
CA SER A 162 -35.48 -53.80 6.84
C SER A 162 -35.22 -54.86 5.72
N HIS A 163 -33.91 -55.03 5.39
CA HIS A 163 -33.21 -56.19 4.78
C HIS A 163 -33.54 -56.52 3.31
N GLY A 164 -32.60 -56.73 2.38
CA GLY A 164 -31.31 -57.44 2.42
C GLY A 164 -31.37 -58.39 1.21
N GLY A 165 -30.51 -58.34 0.20
CA GLY A 165 -29.09 -58.68 0.26
C GLY A 165 -28.82 -59.86 -0.67
N GLY A 166 -27.71 -59.81 -1.42
CA GLY A 166 -27.09 -60.97 -2.08
C GLY A 166 -27.39 -61.07 -3.58
N SER A 167 -26.50 -60.65 -4.50
CA SER A 167 -25.21 -61.29 -4.83
C SER A 167 -25.43 -62.73 -5.33
N SER A 168 -25.00 -63.20 -6.50
CA SER A 168 -24.05 -62.72 -7.50
C SER A 168 -23.87 -63.81 -8.58
N ASN A 169 -23.26 -63.41 -9.70
CA ASN A 169 -22.31 -64.16 -10.54
C ASN A 169 -22.77 -64.88 -11.81
N ASN A 170 -22.12 -64.39 -12.89
CA ASN A 170 -21.43 -65.09 -13.98
C ASN A 170 -22.22 -65.73 -15.12
N ALA A 171 -22.17 -65.02 -16.24
CA ALA A 171 -21.46 -65.40 -17.46
C ALA A 171 -21.80 -66.73 -18.16
N THR A 172 -22.19 -66.53 -19.43
CA THR A 172 -21.85 -67.30 -20.63
C THR A 172 -22.56 -68.63 -20.94
N ASP A 173 -23.00 -68.66 -22.20
CA ASP A 173 -23.13 -69.79 -23.13
C ASP A 173 -24.41 -70.65 -23.21
N LYS A 174 -25.12 -70.38 -24.31
CA LYS A 174 -25.90 -71.25 -25.22
C LYS A 174 -25.21 -72.61 -25.48
N PRO A 175 -25.91 -73.77 -25.60
CA PRO A 175 -26.54 -74.26 -26.86
C PRO A 175 -27.84 -75.10 -26.68
N SER A 176 -28.86 -74.95 -27.53
CA SER A 176 -29.15 -75.59 -28.84
C SER A 176 -29.67 -77.04 -28.82
N ASP A 177 -30.82 -77.22 -29.49
CA ASP A 177 -31.41 -78.43 -30.13
C ASP A 177 -31.91 -79.60 -29.27
N ASN A 178 -32.97 -80.36 -29.61
CA ASN A 178 -34.04 -80.31 -30.62
C ASN A 178 -34.98 -81.51 -30.34
N SER A 179 -36.13 -81.56 -31.03
CA SER A 179 -37.07 -82.66 -31.29
C SER A 179 -38.18 -82.85 -30.24
N ASP A 180 -39.44 -83.05 -30.58
CA ASP A 180 -40.07 -83.27 -31.89
C ASP A 180 -41.60 -83.10 -31.78
N ALA A 181 -42.22 -82.86 -32.93
CA ALA A 181 -43.56 -83.33 -33.31
C ALA A 181 -44.85 -82.76 -32.64
N ASN A 182 -45.59 -82.05 -33.51
CA ASN A 182 -46.98 -82.34 -33.92
C ASN A 182 -48.14 -81.50 -33.34
N ASN A 183 -48.76 -80.76 -34.27
CA ASN A 183 -50.21 -80.58 -34.44
C ASN A 183 -51.00 -79.86 -33.34
N ASN A 184 -51.24 -78.56 -33.55
CA ASN A 184 -52.58 -77.93 -33.56
C ASN A 184 -52.35 -76.41 -33.74
N SER A 185 -52.82 -75.83 -34.84
CA SER A 185 -52.74 -74.38 -35.09
C SER A 185 -53.76 -73.62 -34.23
N ASN A 186 -53.56 -73.72 -32.92
CA ASN A 186 -53.90 -72.69 -31.97
C ASN A 186 -52.95 -71.54 -32.30
N THR A 187 -53.44 -70.40 -32.80
CA THR A 187 -52.63 -69.18 -32.80
C THR A 187 -52.39 -68.84 -31.33
N ALA A 188 -51.33 -69.42 -30.79
CA ALA A 188 -50.79 -69.08 -29.49
C ALA A 188 -50.70 -67.56 -29.46
N LYS A 189 -51.31 -66.97 -28.44
CA LYS A 189 -51.16 -65.54 -28.17
C LYS A 189 -49.65 -65.30 -28.12
N ASP A 190 -49.16 -64.47 -29.02
CA ASP A 190 -47.76 -64.08 -29.03
C ASP A 190 -47.40 -63.49 -27.65
N THR A 191 -46.30 -63.96 -27.07
CA THR A 191 -45.81 -63.58 -25.73
C THR A 191 -44.40 -62.98 -25.80
N THR A 192 -43.85 -62.80 -27.00
CA THR A 192 -42.49 -62.29 -27.19
C THR A 192 -42.56 -60.78 -27.28
N ALA A 193 -41.97 -60.07 -26.33
CA ALA A 193 -41.91 -58.62 -26.39
C ALA A 193 -40.95 -58.13 -27.48
N PRO A 194 -41.21 -56.96 -28.11
CA PRO A 194 -40.24 -56.31 -29.00
C PRO A 194 -38.90 -56.02 -28.31
N ALA A 195 -37.85 -55.91 -29.10
CA ALA A 195 -36.58 -55.42 -28.62
C ALA A 195 -36.66 -53.96 -28.14
N LYS A 196 -35.66 -53.56 -27.37
CA LYS A 196 -35.50 -52.21 -26.82
C LYS A 196 -35.33 -51.16 -27.96
N PRO A 197 -36.09 -50.05 -27.97
CA PRO A 197 -35.83 -48.91 -28.86
C PRO A 197 -34.46 -48.28 -28.58
N THR A 198 -33.84 -47.71 -29.63
CA THR A 198 -32.59 -46.94 -29.46
C THR A 198 -32.92 -45.47 -29.25
N VAL A 199 -32.41 -44.88 -28.18
CA VAL A 199 -32.51 -43.43 -27.89
C VAL A 199 -31.10 -42.86 -27.91
N GLU A 200 -30.85 -41.87 -28.74
CA GLU A 200 -29.53 -41.27 -28.97
C GLU A 200 -29.62 -39.75 -28.82
N ALA A 201 -28.98 -39.22 -27.79
CA ALA A 201 -28.81 -37.77 -27.63
C ALA A 201 -27.67 -37.27 -28.52
N LYS A 202 -27.86 -36.12 -29.16
CA LYS A 202 -26.89 -35.47 -30.03
C LYS A 202 -26.23 -34.29 -29.30
N ASP A 203 -25.00 -33.96 -29.71
CA ASP A 203 -24.23 -32.84 -29.14
C ASP A 203 -24.85 -31.45 -29.36
N ASN A 204 -25.92 -31.36 -30.17
CA ASN A 204 -26.66 -30.12 -30.42
C ASN A 204 -27.97 -30.03 -29.62
N GLY A 205 -28.13 -30.86 -28.58
CA GLY A 205 -29.30 -30.92 -27.69
C GLY A 205 -30.48 -31.76 -28.21
N SER A 206 -30.54 -32.09 -29.50
CA SER A 206 -31.64 -32.91 -30.04
C SER A 206 -31.51 -34.40 -29.67
N VAL A 207 -32.65 -35.12 -29.65
CA VAL A 207 -32.69 -36.56 -29.31
C VAL A 207 -33.38 -37.35 -30.41
N ASP A 208 -32.68 -38.36 -30.93
CA ASP A 208 -33.20 -39.30 -31.91
C ASP A 208 -33.72 -40.58 -31.23
N VAL A 209 -34.92 -41.03 -31.60
CA VAL A 209 -35.52 -42.30 -31.16
C VAL A 209 -35.75 -43.19 -32.37
N THR A 210 -35.16 -44.38 -32.36
CA THR A 210 -35.31 -45.38 -33.42
C THR A 210 -36.09 -46.59 -32.90
N PRO A 211 -37.26 -46.92 -33.50
CA PRO A 211 -37.99 -48.13 -33.15
C PRO A 211 -37.16 -49.40 -33.37
N PRO A 212 -37.45 -50.49 -32.65
CA PRO A 212 -36.81 -51.77 -32.89
C PRO A 212 -37.19 -52.34 -34.26
N VAL A 213 -36.35 -53.23 -34.79
CA VAL A 213 -36.51 -53.82 -36.14
C VAL A 213 -37.53 -54.97 -36.15
N ASP A 214 -38.07 -55.37 -34.99
CA ASP A 214 -39.05 -56.46 -34.88
C ASP A 214 -40.27 -56.18 -35.75
N ALA A 215 -40.60 -57.17 -36.60
CA ALA A 215 -41.57 -57.00 -37.69
C ALA A 215 -43.00 -56.71 -37.20
N ASP A 216 -43.32 -57.13 -35.98
CA ASP A 216 -44.60 -56.98 -35.30
C ASP A 216 -44.67 -55.77 -34.35
N THR A 217 -43.64 -54.92 -34.29
CA THR A 217 -43.68 -53.66 -33.54
C THR A 217 -44.82 -52.77 -34.04
N LYS A 218 -45.74 -52.42 -33.14
CA LYS A 218 -46.95 -51.64 -33.44
C LYS A 218 -46.82 -50.18 -33.01
N SER A 219 -46.24 -49.93 -31.85
CA SER A 219 -46.06 -48.57 -31.33
C SER A 219 -44.83 -48.41 -30.46
N VAL A 220 -44.31 -47.18 -30.38
CA VAL A 220 -43.25 -46.77 -29.44
C VAL A 220 -43.76 -45.56 -28.66
N GLU A 221 -43.79 -45.66 -27.34
CA GLU A 221 -44.11 -44.55 -26.45
C GLU A 221 -42.81 -43.87 -26.00
N VAL A 222 -42.72 -42.56 -26.22
CA VAL A 222 -41.55 -41.73 -25.92
C VAL A 222 -41.92 -40.71 -24.85
N ASN A 223 -41.23 -40.74 -23.71
CA ASN A 223 -41.42 -39.80 -22.61
C ASN A 223 -40.23 -38.86 -22.51
N TYR A 224 -40.49 -37.56 -22.39
CA TYR A 224 -39.46 -36.53 -22.27
C TYR A 224 -39.98 -35.34 -21.47
N THR A 225 -39.08 -34.47 -20.98
CA THR A 225 -39.47 -33.22 -20.31
C THR A 225 -39.25 -32.07 -21.29
N ASP A 226 -40.25 -31.21 -21.47
CA ASP A 226 -40.09 -30.01 -22.30
C ASP A 226 -39.27 -28.92 -21.58
N GLU A 227 -38.84 -27.90 -22.32
CA GLU A 227 -38.04 -26.76 -21.83
C GLU A 227 -38.71 -26.00 -20.67
N ALA A 228 -40.04 -26.07 -20.53
CA ALA A 228 -40.77 -25.48 -19.40
C ALA A 228 -40.76 -26.37 -18.15
N GLY A 229 -40.08 -27.53 -18.19
CA GLY A 229 -40.06 -28.51 -17.11
C GLY A 229 -41.30 -29.39 -17.05
N THR A 230 -42.16 -29.39 -18.08
CA THR A 230 -43.40 -30.15 -18.10
C THR A 230 -43.18 -31.51 -18.78
N PRO A 231 -43.55 -32.64 -18.14
CA PRO A 231 -43.48 -33.95 -18.77
C PRO A 231 -44.38 -34.06 -20.01
N LYS A 232 -43.88 -34.67 -21.07
CA LYS A 232 -44.56 -34.94 -22.34
C LYS A 232 -44.42 -36.41 -22.72
N THR A 233 -45.44 -36.91 -23.40
CA THR A 233 -45.46 -38.26 -23.98
C THR A 233 -45.84 -38.17 -25.46
N ALA A 234 -45.02 -38.75 -26.33
CA ALA A 234 -45.29 -38.92 -27.75
C ALA A 234 -45.41 -40.41 -28.09
N THR A 235 -46.45 -40.80 -28.80
CA THR A 235 -46.70 -42.17 -29.23
C THR A 235 -46.50 -42.28 -30.74
N LEU A 236 -45.45 -42.97 -31.15
CA LEU A 236 -45.18 -43.34 -32.53
C LEU A 236 -45.98 -44.60 -32.85
N THR A 237 -46.83 -44.56 -33.88
CA THR A 237 -47.71 -45.69 -34.26
C THR A 237 -47.46 -46.10 -35.70
N LYS A 238 -47.29 -47.40 -35.94
CA LYS A 238 -47.18 -47.98 -37.28
C LYS A 238 -48.58 -48.32 -37.81
N GLY A 239 -48.96 -47.69 -38.92
CA GLY A 239 -50.23 -47.92 -39.61
C GLY A 239 -50.26 -49.24 -40.37
N ASN A 240 -51.47 -49.65 -40.77
CA ASN A 240 -51.68 -50.88 -41.57
C ASN A 240 -51.07 -50.78 -42.99
N ASP A 241 -50.77 -49.56 -43.44
CA ASP A 241 -50.04 -49.25 -44.68
C ASP A 241 -48.52 -49.35 -44.52
N GLY A 242 -48.04 -49.64 -43.30
CA GLY A 242 -46.63 -49.76 -42.95
C GLY A 242 -45.95 -48.44 -42.57
N ASN A 243 -46.65 -47.30 -42.67
CA ASN A 243 -46.09 -45.99 -42.36
C ASN A 243 -46.20 -45.65 -40.87
N TRP A 244 -45.23 -44.91 -40.35
CA TRP A 244 -45.20 -44.42 -38.98
C TRP A 244 -45.76 -42.99 -38.86
N THR A 245 -46.46 -42.74 -37.76
CA THR A 245 -47.01 -41.42 -37.41
C THR A 245 -46.80 -41.13 -35.93
N SER A 246 -46.67 -39.85 -35.57
CA SER A 246 -46.57 -39.38 -34.18
C SER A 246 -47.87 -38.67 -33.81
N ASN A 247 -48.36 -38.88 -32.58
CA ASN A 247 -49.49 -38.11 -32.04
C ASN A 247 -49.08 -36.72 -31.52
N ASN A 248 -47.78 -36.44 -31.44
CA ASN A 248 -47.24 -35.18 -30.99
C ASN A 248 -46.56 -34.45 -32.17
N PRO A 249 -47.07 -33.28 -32.60
CA PRO A 249 -46.53 -32.54 -33.74
C PRO A 249 -45.10 -32.03 -33.51
N ASP A 250 -44.66 -31.89 -32.25
CA ASP A 250 -43.31 -31.44 -31.90
C ASP A 250 -42.25 -32.56 -32.04
N VAL A 251 -42.69 -33.81 -32.23
CA VAL A 251 -41.82 -34.97 -32.45
C VAL A 251 -41.95 -35.41 -33.90
N ALA A 252 -41.03 -34.97 -34.74
CA ALA A 252 -41.01 -35.31 -36.16
C ALA A 252 -40.63 -36.77 -36.33
N VAL A 253 -41.37 -37.53 -37.15
CA VAL A 253 -41.12 -38.95 -37.41
C VAL A 253 -41.00 -39.21 -38.92
N ASP A 254 -39.99 -39.98 -39.32
CA ASP A 254 -39.86 -40.49 -40.67
C ASP A 254 -40.92 -41.58 -40.93
N PRO A 255 -41.86 -41.39 -41.88
CA PRO A 255 -42.94 -42.33 -42.10
C PRO A 255 -42.48 -43.73 -42.53
N ALA A 256 -41.34 -43.87 -43.20
CA ALA A 256 -40.88 -45.16 -43.70
C ALA A 256 -40.12 -45.97 -42.64
N THR A 257 -39.34 -45.29 -41.79
CA THR A 257 -38.46 -45.96 -40.80
C THR A 257 -38.99 -45.91 -39.37
N GLY A 258 -39.86 -44.94 -39.06
CA GLY A 258 -40.35 -44.68 -37.71
C GLY A 258 -39.33 -43.99 -36.81
N LYS A 259 -38.15 -43.63 -37.34
CA LYS A 259 -37.17 -42.83 -36.61
C LYS A 259 -37.78 -41.46 -36.32
N ALA A 260 -37.80 -41.09 -35.05
CA ALA A 260 -38.31 -39.82 -34.58
C ALA A 260 -37.19 -38.94 -34.01
N THR A 261 -37.33 -37.63 -34.13
CA THR A 261 -36.41 -36.65 -33.57
C THR A 261 -37.19 -35.67 -32.69
N ILE A 262 -36.74 -35.50 -31.46
CA ILE A 262 -37.17 -34.41 -30.58
C ILE A 262 -36.17 -33.26 -30.78
N PRO A 263 -36.61 -32.10 -31.31
CA PRO A 263 -35.76 -30.94 -31.47
C PRO A 263 -35.21 -30.44 -30.13
N ALA A 264 -34.01 -29.87 -30.17
CA ALA A 264 -33.31 -29.36 -29.00
C ALA A 264 -34.16 -28.33 -28.22
N ASP A 265 -34.83 -27.42 -28.94
CA ASP A 265 -35.74 -26.39 -28.37
C ASP A 265 -37.11 -26.92 -27.92
N LYS A 266 -37.25 -28.23 -27.76
CA LYS A 266 -38.49 -28.92 -27.31
C LYS A 266 -38.22 -29.92 -26.19
N VAL A 267 -36.97 -30.15 -25.82
CA VAL A 267 -36.57 -31.07 -24.76
C VAL A 267 -35.60 -30.37 -23.81
N LYS A 268 -35.83 -30.48 -22.50
CA LYS A 268 -35.00 -29.83 -21.51
C LYS A 268 -33.62 -30.48 -21.41
N ASP A 269 -32.58 -29.66 -21.43
CA ASP A 269 -31.18 -30.08 -21.27
C ASP A 269 -30.96 -30.94 -20.03
N GLY A 270 -30.17 -32.01 -20.18
CA GLY A 270 -29.87 -32.98 -19.12
C GLY A 270 -31.04 -33.85 -18.67
N SER A 271 -32.27 -33.62 -19.15
CA SER A 271 -33.44 -34.40 -18.75
C SER A 271 -33.47 -35.78 -19.44
N PRO A 272 -33.98 -36.84 -18.77
CA PRO A 272 -34.06 -38.16 -19.36
C PRO A 272 -35.15 -38.22 -20.43
N VAL A 273 -34.80 -38.78 -21.59
CA VAL A 273 -35.73 -39.21 -22.63
C VAL A 273 -35.80 -40.72 -22.60
N THR A 274 -37.00 -41.28 -22.49
CA THR A 274 -37.22 -42.72 -22.51
C THR A 274 -38.13 -43.16 -23.64
N ALA A 275 -37.93 -44.38 -24.14
CA ALA A 275 -38.74 -44.94 -25.22
C ALA A 275 -39.03 -46.43 -25.02
N LYS A 276 -40.29 -46.84 -25.17
CA LYS A 276 -40.73 -48.22 -24.96
C LYS A 276 -41.61 -48.73 -26.09
N ALA A 277 -41.24 -49.86 -26.70
CA ALA A 277 -41.96 -50.48 -27.81
C ALA A 277 -43.05 -51.47 -27.35
N THR A 278 -44.13 -51.57 -28.12
CA THR A 278 -45.22 -52.54 -27.94
C THR A 278 -45.55 -53.22 -29.27
N ASP A 279 -45.71 -54.55 -29.27
CA ASP A 279 -46.07 -55.32 -30.47
C ASP A 279 -47.60 -55.32 -30.76
N THR A 280 -48.00 -56.03 -31.83
CA THR A 280 -49.41 -56.22 -32.18
C THR A 280 -50.21 -57.09 -31.21
N ALA A 281 -49.57 -57.94 -30.41
CA ALA A 281 -50.17 -58.81 -29.40
C ALA A 281 -50.32 -58.16 -28.01
N GLY A 282 -49.73 -56.97 -27.84
CA GLY A 282 -49.74 -56.17 -26.63
C GLY A 282 -48.58 -56.44 -25.66
N ASN A 283 -47.53 -57.17 -26.05
CA ASN A 283 -46.35 -57.33 -25.21
C ASN A 283 -45.45 -56.09 -25.33
N THR A 284 -44.86 -55.68 -24.20
CA THR A 284 -44.07 -54.46 -24.07
C THR A 284 -42.60 -54.79 -23.86
N GLY A 285 -41.72 -54.20 -24.67
CA GLY A 285 -40.28 -54.39 -24.61
C GLY A 285 -39.58 -53.63 -23.46
N GLU A 286 -38.28 -53.84 -23.34
CA GLU A 286 -37.42 -53.05 -22.43
C GLU A 286 -37.30 -51.59 -22.89
N GLU A 287 -36.98 -50.70 -21.95
CA GLU A 287 -36.97 -49.25 -22.17
C GLU A 287 -35.60 -48.73 -22.67
N GLY A 288 -35.63 -47.99 -23.79
CA GLY A 288 -34.62 -47.06 -24.29
C GLY A 288 -34.46 -45.85 -23.38
N THR A 289 -33.25 -45.44 -23.04
CA THR A 289 -33.03 -44.18 -22.29
C THR A 289 -31.74 -43.50 -22.71
N ALA A 290 -31.80 -42.17 -22.83
CA ALA A 290 -30.66 -41.27 -22.91
C ALA A 290 -31.05 -39.92 -22.27
N ASN A 291 -30.08 -39.17 -21.74
CA ASN A 291 -30.32 -37.80 -21.30
C ASN A 291 -30.07 -36.85 -22.47
N ALA A 292 -30.94 -35.86 -22.65
CA ALA A 292 -30.75 -34.82 -23.66
C ALA A 292 -29.42 -34.08 -23.43
N GLY A 293 -28.71 -33.77 -24.52
CA GLY A 293 -27.49 -32.96 -24.47
C GLY A 293 -27.81 -31.49 -24.24
N ASP A 294 -26.79 -30.67 -23.97
CA ASP A 294 -26.99 -29.23 -23.82
C ASP A 294 -27.27 -28.58 -25.18
N ASN A 295 -28.15 -27.59 -25.19
CA ASN A 295 -28.33 -26.73 -26.36
C ASN A 295 -27.01 -26.00 -26.68
N PRO A 296 -26.68 -25.78 -27.97
CA PRO A 296 -25.51 -25.01 -28.33
C PRO A 296 -25.62 -23.59 -27.75
N ASP A 297 -24.69 -23.26 -26.86
CA ASP A 297 -24.61 -21.95 -26.24
C ASP A 297 -24.26 -20.89 -27.29
N THR A 298 -25.27 -20.08 -27.61
CA THR A 298 -25.17 -18.93 -28.52
C THR A 298 -25.26 -17.60 -27.76
N THR A 299 -25.26 -17.66 -26.43
CA THR A 299 -25.39 -16.50 -25.58
C THR A 299 -24.03 -15.84 -25.46
N ALA A 300 -23.89 -14.64 -26.02
CA ALA A 300 -22.66 -13.88 -25.86
C ALA A 300 -22.53 -13.39 -24.40
N PRO A 301 -21.31 -13.27 -23.87
CA PRO A 301 -21.09 -12.77 -22.52
C PRO A 301 -21.53 -11.30 -22.41
N ALA A 302 -21.81 -10.86 -21.19
CA ALA A 302 -22.16 -9.45 -20.95
C ALA A 302 -21.01 -8.52 -21.36
N LYS A 303 -21.32 -7.25 -21.63
CA LYS A 303 -20.25 -6.26 -21.91
C LYS A 303 -19.35 -6.09 -20.67
N PRO A 304 -18.03 -5.91 -20.84
CA PRO A 304 -17.15 -5.49 -19.76
C PRO A 304 -17.63 -4.17 -19.14
N THR A 305 -17.32 -3.95 -17.86
CA THR A 305 -17.57 -2.64 -17.24
C THR A 305 -16.30 -1.81 -17.35
N ILE A 306 -16.40 -0.61 -17.94
CA ILE A 306 -15.30 0.35 -18.02
C ILE A 306 -15.62 1.53 -17.10
N GLU A 307 -14.73 1.81 -16.16
CA GLU A 307 -14.82 2.94 -15.23
C GLU A 307 -13.56 3.80 -15.36
N ALA A 308 -13.70 5.00 -15.89
CA ALA A 308 -12.63 6.00 -15.88
C ALA A 308 -12.72 6.81 -14.58
N LYS A 309 -11.60 6.92 -13.85
CA LYS A 309 -11.51 7.75 -12.64
C LYS A 309 -10.92 9.12 -12.96
N THR A 310 -11.17 10.07 -12.08
CA THR A 310 -10.71 11.46 -12.19
C THR A 310 -9.19 11.63 -12.06
N ASN A 311 -8.49 10.63 -11.50
CA ASN A 311 -7.02 10.54 -11.45
C ASN A 311 -6.40 9.96 -12.74
N GLY A 312 -7.18 9.83 -13.82
CA GLY A 312 -6.71 9.38 -15.14
C GLY A 312 -6.64 7.85 -15.32
N PHE A 313 -6.79 7.05 -14.26
CA PHE A 313 -6.83 5.59 -14.38
C PHE A 313 -8.13 5.09 -15.03
N VAL A 314 -8.04 4.05 -15.84
CA VAL A 314 -9.20 3.38 -16.44
C VAL A 314 -9.26 1.93 -15.98
N TYR A 315 -10.33 1.58 -15.28
CA TYR A 315 -10.57 0.23 -14.78
C TYR A 315 -11.50 -0.51 -15.73
N ILE A 316 -11.10 -1.71 -16.16
CA ILE A 316 -11.93 -2.62 -16.95
C ILE A 316 -12.18 -3.87 -16.13
N THR A 317 -13.45 -4.19 -15.90
CA THR A 317 -13.88 -5.38 -15.18
C THR A 317 -14.49 -6.38 -16.18
N PRO A 318 -13.90 -7.59 -16.33
CA PRO A 318 -14.49 -8.65 -17.13
C PRO A 318 -15.86 -9.09 -16.59
N PRO A 319 -16.80 -9.52 -17.46
CA PRO A 319 -18.00 -10.21 -17.01
C PRO A 319 -17.65 -11.62 -16.49
N ALA A 320 -18.51 -12.18 -15.63
CA ALA A 320 -18.22 -13.44 -14.92
C ALA A 320 -18.01 -14.66 -15.85
N ASP A 321 -18.68 -14.66 -17.01
CA ASP A 321 -18.66 -15.71 -18.03
C ASP A 321 -17.57 -15.52 -19.10
N ALA A 322 -16.74 -14.47 -19.00
CA ALA A 322 -15.63 -14.26 -19.93
C ALA A 322 -14.49 -15.27 -19.75
N LYS A 323 -13.99 -15.75 -20.90
CA LYS A 323 -12.71 -16.46 -21.05
C LYS A 323 -11.58 -15.51 -21.43
N SER A 324 -11.87 -14.47 -22.21
CA SER A 324 -10.88 -13.46 -22.60
C SER A 324 -11.51 -12.08 -22.68
N VAL A 325 -10.69 -11.05 -22.46
CA VAL A 325 -11.06 -9.65 -22.68
C VAL A 325 -10.02 -9.00 -23.57
N GLU A 326 -10.47 -8.33 -24.61
CA GLU A 326 -9.64 -7.52 -25.50
C GLU A 326 -9.91 -6.03 -25.24
N VAL A 327 -8.85 -5.26 -25.00
CA VAL A 327 -8.90 -3.83 -24.69
C VAL A 327 -8.14 -3.04 -25.75
N HIS A 328 -8.77 -2.00 -26.28
CA HIS A 328 -8.17 -1.08 -27.24
C HIS A 328 -8.13 0.34 -26.66
N TYR A 329 -6.98 1.01 -26.76
CA TYR A 329 -6.78 2.40 -26.33
C TYR A 329 -5.75 3.13 -27.20
N ILE A 330 -5.62 4.45 -27.05
CA ILE A 330 -4.58 5.25 -27.71
C ILE A 330 -3.54 5.64 -26.65
N ASP A 331 -2.26 5.37 -26.91
CA ASP A 331 -1.17 5.79 -26.02
C ASP A 331 -0.89 7.29 -26.11
N GLU A 332 -0.15 7.85 -25.14
CA GLU A 332 0.21 9.28 -25.09
C GLU A 332 0.92 9.79 -26.37
N LYS A 333 1.65 8.90 -27.06
CA LYS A 333 2.33 9.20 -28.33
C LYS A 333 1.35 9.24 -29.52
N GLY A 334 0.09 8.87 -29.30
CA GLY A 334 -0.97 8.86 -30.29
C GLY A 334 -1.12 7.55 -31.06
N ASN A 335 -0.47 6.45 -30.63
CA ASN A 335 -0.55 5.16 -31.32
C ASN A 335 -1.66 4.28 -30.73
N PRO A 336 -2.39 3.52 -31.57
CA PRO A 336 -3.34 2.54 -31.08
C PRO A 336 -2.62 1.35 -30.43
N GLN A 337 -3.13 0.95 -29.27
CA GLN A 337 -2.67 -0.18 -28.49
C GLN A 337 -3.81 -1.19 -28.31
N THR A 338 -3.46 -2.48 -28.35
CA THR A 338 -4.37 -3.59 -28.09
C THR A 338 -3.77 -4.48 -27.02
N VAL A 339 -4.56 -4.83 -26.02
CA VAL A 339 -4.17 -5.73 -24.93
C VAL A 339 -5.20 -6.84 -24.83
N THR A 340 -4.75 -8.08 -24.79
CA THR A 340 -5.63 -9.24 -24.64
C THR A 340 -5.26 -9.96 -23.34
N ILE A 341 -6.25 -10.14 -22.48
CA ILE A 341 -6.14 -10.99 -21.29
C ILE A 341 -6.96 -12.25 -21.47
N THR A 342 -6.46 -13.37 -20.97
CA THR A 342 -7.10 -14.69 -21.10
C THR A 342 -7.09 -15.39 -19.75
N LYS A 343 -8.18 -16.07 -19.41
CA LYS A 343 -8.32 -16.87 -18.19
C LYS A 343 -7.68 -18.25 -18.41
N ASP A 344 -6.52 -18.46 -17.80
CA ASP A 344 -5.80 -19.73 -17.77
C ASP A 344 -6.28 -20.59 -16.59
N ALA A 345 -6.34 -21.90 -16.79
CA ALA A 345 -6.90 -22.84 -15.81
C ALA A 345 -6.01 -23.00 -14.55
N ASP A 346 -4.70 -22.79 -14.66
CA ASP A 346 -3.74 -23.02 -13.58
C ASP A 346 -3.22 -21.72 -12.96
N LYS A 347 -3.21 -20.62 -13.73
CA LYS A 347 -2.57 -19.35 -13.35
C LYS A 347 -3.55 -18.17 -13.19
N GLY A 348 -4.84 -18.41 -13.35
CA GLY A 348 -5.83 -17.34 -13.39
C GLY A 348 -5.72 -16.49 -14.65
N TRP A 349 -6.04 -15.20 -14.57
CA TRP A 349 -5.96 -14.29 -15.71
C TRP A 349 -4.51 -13.93 -16.05
N VAL A 350 -4.15 -14.10 -17.32
CA VAL A 350 -2.82 -13.79 -17.88
C VAL A 350 -2.93 -12.81 -19.05
N SER A 351 -1.97 -11.91 -19.18
CA SER A 351 -1.89 -10.93 -20.28
C SER A 351 -0.82 -11.32 -21.31
N SER A 352 -1.08 -11.04 -22.58
CA SER A 352 -0.06 -11.12 -23.64
C SER A 352 0.93 -9.95 -23.64
N ASN A 353 0.62 -8.85 -22.93
CA ASN A 353 1.45 -7.64 -22.87
C ASN A 353 1.31 -6.97 -21.47
N LEU A 354 2.33 -7.11 -20.63
CA LEU A 354 2.31 -6.63 -19.22
C LEU A 354 2.90 -5.22 -19.04
N GLU A 355 3.60 -4.67 -20.04
CA GLU A 355 4.35 -3.41 -19.87
C GLU A 355 3.46 -2.17 -19.73
N ASN A 356 2.17 -2.27 -20.05
CA ASN A 356 1.26 -1.11 -20.13
C ASN A 356 -0.02 -1.23 -19.30
N ILE A 357 -0.24 -2.35 -18.59
CA ILE A 357 -1.46 -2.59 -17.82
C ILE A 357 -1.14 -3.24 -16.47
N TRP A 358 -1.97 -2.98 -15.46
CA TRP A 358 -2.01 -3.82 -14.27
C TRP A 358 -3.17 -4.81 -14.37
N LEU A 359 -2.88 -6.08 -14.13
CA LEU A 359 -3.84 -7.18 -14.18
C LEU A 359 -3.90 -7.85 -12.80
N ASN A 360 -5.08 -7.85 -12.20
CA ASN A 360 -5.32 -8.72 -11.06
C ASN A 360 -5.56 -10.15 -11.58
N SER A 361 -4.64 -11.07 -11.30
CA SER A 361 -4.66 -12.44 -11.84
C SER A 361 -5.83 -13.28 -11.32
N GLU A 362 -6.44 -12.93 -10.19
CA GLU A 362 -7.57 -13.67 -9.62
C GLU A 362 -8.90 -13.22 -10.21
N THR A 363 -9.11 -11.90 -10.29
CA THR A 363 -10.38 -11.30 -10.72
C THR A 363 -10.43 -10.97 -12.21
N GLY A 364 -9.28 -10.84 -12.86
CA GLY A 364 -9.18 -10.39 -14.25
C GLY A 364 -9.38 -8.89 -14.44
N LYS A 365 -9.52 -8.13 -13.36
CA LYS A 365 -9.66 -6.66 -13.40
C LYS A 365 -8.38 -6.06 -14.00
N ILE A 366 -8.56 -5.25 -15.04
CA ILE A 366 -7.50 -4.53 -15.75
C ILE A 366 -7.52 -3.08 -15.28
N THR A 367 -6.34 -2.53 -15.03
CA THR A 367 -6.16 -1.09 -14.82
C THR A 367 -5.21 -0.56 -15.88
N LEU A 368 -5.71 0.36 -16.72
CA LEU A 368 -4.87 1.18 -17.58
C LEU A 368 -4.38 2.38 -16.75
N LEU A 369 -3.08 2.61 -16.77
CA LEU A 369 -2.45 3.71 -16.04
C LEU A 369 -2.75 5.05 -16.70
N ALA A 370 -2.90 6.10 -15.89
CA ALA A 370 -3.20 7.45 -16.35
C ALA A 370 -2.21 7.95 -17.42
N HIS A 371 -0.91 7.73 -17.21
CA HIS A 371 0.17 8.15 -18.13
C HIS A 371 0.37 7.21 -19.34
N LYS A 372 -0.53 6.24 -19.55
CA LYS A 372 -0.45 5.31 -20.69
C LYS A 372 -1.56 5.54 -21.70
N VAL A 373 -2.58 6.34 -21.36
CA VAL A 373 -3.74 6.60 -22.20
C VAL A 373 -3.80 8.08 -22.53
N LYS A 374 -3.84 8.40 -23.82
CA LYS A 374 -3.93 9.79 -24.27
C LYS A 374 -5.20 10.47 -23.79
N GLY A 375 -5.05 11.71 -23.31
CA GLY A 375 -6.17 12.62 -23.04
C GLY A 375 -7.11 12.80 -24.24
N GLY A 376 -8.41 12.71 -24.00
CA GLY A 376 -9.51 12.77 -24.94
C GLY A 376 -9.78 11.48 -25.72
N SER A 377 -9.06 10.38 -25.46
CA SER A 377 -9.15 9.16 -26.27
C SER A 377 -10.03 8.08 -25.65
N LEU A 378 -10.84 7.40 -26.47
CA LEU A 378 -11.73 6.32 -26.02
C LEU A 378 -10.95 5.05 -25.65
N VAL A 379 -11.39 4.41 -24.57
CA VAL A 379 -11.01 3.04 -24.23
C VAL A 379 -12.18 2.13 -24.56
N LYS A 380 -11.88 1.05 -25.27
CA LYS A 380 -12.86 0.05 -25.72
C LYS A 380 -12.49 -1.30 -25.17
N ALA A 381 -13.47 -2.08 -24.73
CA ALA A 381 -13.24 -3.43 -24.26
C ALA A 381 -14.35 -4.38 -24.71
N SER A 382 -13.99 -5.59 -25.15
CA SER A 382 -14.93 -6.66 -25.49
C SER A 382 -14.54 -7.96 -24.81
N ALA A 383 -15.52 -8.78 -24.45
CA ALA A 383 -15.33 -10.08 -23.79
C ALA A 383 -15.73 -11.23 -24.72
N THR A 384 -15.02 -12.35 -24.62
CA THR A 384 -15.36 -13.60 -25.31
C THR A 384 -15.46 -14.74 -24.31
N ASP A 385 -16.48 -15.57 -24.43
CA ASP A 385 -16.75 -16.70 -23.52
C ASP A 385 -15.93 -17.96 -23.89
N ASN A 386 -16.22 -19.08 -23.21
CA ASN A 386 -15.56 -20.36 -23.44
C ASN A 386 -15.93 -21.05 -24.77
N LYS A 387 -17.04 -20.63 -25.40
CA LYS A 387 -17.59 -21.20 -26.64
C LYS A 387 -17.23 -20.37 -27.87
N GLY A 388 -16.63 -19.20 -27.66
CA GLY A 388 -16.18 -18.28 -28.71
C GLY A 388 -17.22 -17.22 -29.07
N ASN A 389 -18.29 -17.06 -28.28
CA ASN A 389 -19.23 -15.97 -28.46
C ASN A 389 -18.62 -14.67 -27.91
N THR A 390 -18.63 -13.60 -28.71
CA THR A 390 -18.10 -12.28 -28.30
C THR A 390 -19.24 -11.34 -27.95
N GLY A 391 -19.18 -10.77 -26.74
CA GLY A 391 -20.14 -9.81 -26.21
C GLY A 391 -20.07 -8.44 -26.87
N GLU A 392 -21.03 -7.59 -26.52
CA GLU A 392 -21.05 -6.18 -26.98
C GLU A 392 -19.82 -5.42 -26.46
N GLU A 393 -19.27 -4.52 -27.29
CA GLU A 393 -18.14 -3.67 -26.92
C GLU A 393 -18.58 -2.61 -25.90
N ALA A 394 -17.89 -2.56 -24.76
CA ALA A 394 -17.99 -1.46 -23.83
C ALA A 394 -17.07 -0.32 -24.28
N THR A 395 -17.55 0.91 -24.14
CA THR A 395 -16.77 2.12 -24.41
C THR A 395 -16.81 3.02 -23.18
N SER A 396 -15.70 3.67 -22.86
CA SER A 396 -15.72 4.77 -21.89
C SER A 396 -16.42 5.97 -22.52
N GLU A 397 -17.66 6.27 -22.11
CA GLU A 397 -18.27 7.57 -22.46
C GLU A 397 -17.41 8.68 -21.82
N GLN A 398 -16.74 9.47 -22.68
CA GLN A 398 -15.76 10.51 -22.30
C GLN A 398 -14.53 10.00 -21.53
N ALA A 399 -13.76 9.06 -22.09
CA ALA A 399 -12.35 9.02 -21.69
C ALA A 399 -11.67 10.34 -22.12
N THR A 400 -11.51 11.16 -21.07
CA THR A 400 -10.56 12.23 -20.81
C THR A 400 -10.82 13.63 -21.42
N ALA A 401 -11.70 14.42 -20.79
CA ALA A 401 -11.40 15.85 -20.62
C ALA A 401 -10.26 16.09 -19.60
N ASN A 402 -9.85 15.06 -18.84
CA ASN A 402 -8.94 15.16 -17.69
C ASN A 402 -7.80 14.12 -17.68
N ALA A 403 -7.21 13.74 -18.83
CA ALA A 403 -5.77 13.43 -18.77
C ALA A 403 -5.08 14.76 -19.01
N VAL A 404 -5.11 15.59 -17.98
CA VAL A 404 -4.23 16.74 -17.90
C VAL A 404 -2.83 16.13 -17.79
N ASP A 405 -1.91 16.62 -18.61
CA ASP A 405 -0.46 16.51 -18.41
C ASP A 405 -0.10 17.11 -17.03
N ILE A 406 -0.50 16.47 -15.93
CA ILE A 406 0.09 16.72 -14.63
C ILE A 406 1.26 15.74 -14.60
N PRO A 407 2.51 16.18 -14.79
CA PRO A 407 3.63 15.34 -14.42
C PRO A 407 3.44 15.06 -12.93
N ASP A 408 3.11 13.81 -12.62
CA ASP A 408 3.23 13.28 -11.28
C ASP A 408 4.63 13.66 -10.80
N THR A 409 4.70 14.61 -9.88
CA THR A 409 5.92 15.29 -9.43
C THR A 409 6.22 15.00 -7.96
N TYR A 410 5.37 14.21 -7.31
CA TYR A 410 5.42 13.95 -5.87
C TYR A 410 5.41 12.46 -5.62
N GLY A 411 6.58 11.92 -5.26
CA GLY A 411 6.73 10.54 -4.84
C GLY A 411 6.28 10.31 -3.40
N PRO A 412 6.21 9.04 -2.97
CA PRO A 412 5.82 8.68 -1.60
C PRO A 412 6.84 9.24 -0.60
N SER A 413 6.43 9.46 0.65
CA SER A 413 7.36 9.87 1.70
C SER A 413 8.37 8.76 2.03
N MET A 414 9.41 9.12 2.78
CA MET A 414 10.49 8.21 3.14
C MET A 414 10.00 7.13 4.12
N PRO A 415 10.17 5.83 3.81
CA PRO A 415 9.89 4.74 4.74
C PRO A 415 10.74 4.83 6.00
N GLU A 416 10.17 4.49 7.16
CA GLU A 416 10.95 4.44 8.40
C GLU A 416 11.59 3.05 8.59
N THR A 417 12.79 3.02 9.16
CA THR A 417 13.50 1.76 9.40
C THR A 417 14.14 1.75 10.78
N ARG A 418 14.11 0.58 11.44
CA ARG A 418 14.71 0.39 12.76
C ARG A 418 15.33 -0.99 12.89
N ALA A 419 16.63 -1.04 13.16
CA ALA A 419 17.30 -2.28 13.54
C ALA A 419 16.93 -2.70 14.97
N LEU A 420 16.69 -4.00 15.14
CA LEU A 420 16.38 -4.64 16.42
C LEU A 420 17.62 -5.36 16.98
N GLU A 421 17.60 -5.67 18.29
CA GLU A 421 18.75 -6.29 18.98
C GLU A 421 19.15 -7.66 18.39
N ASP A 422 18.17 -8.41 17.86
CA ASP A 422 18.38 -9.70 17.22
C ASP A 422 18.88 -9.60 15.77
N ARG A 423 19.21 -8.39 15.30
CA ARG A 423 19.62 -8.03 13.93
C ARG A 423 18.51 -8.07 12.88
N SER A 424 17.26 -8.32 13.25
CA SER A 424 16.13 -8.08 12.35
C SER A 424 15.91 -6.58 12.15
N VAL A 425 15.24 -6.20 11.06
CA VAL A 425 14.94 -4.79 10.76
C VAL A 425 13.45 -4.62 10.57
N SER A 426 12.85 -3.74 11.37
CA SER A 426 11.48 -3.29 11.15
C SER A 426 11.48 -2.19 10.08
N VAL A 427 10.57 -2.32 9.13
CA VAL A 427 10.33 -1.35 8.06
C VAL A 427 8.89 -0.90 8.16
N THR A 428 8.67 0.41 8.29
CA THR A 428 7.34 1.04 8.28
C THR A 428 7.14 1.70 6.92
N MET A 429 6.01 1.38 6.28
CA MET A 429 5.62 1.85 4.96
C MET A 429 5.12 3.29 5.01
N PRO A 430 5.25 4.07 3.91
CA PRO A 430 4.69 5.41 3.81
C PRO A 430 3.16 5.36 3.92
N LYS A 431 2.57 6.24 4.74
CA LYS A 431 1.13 6.23 5.03
C LYS A 431 0.33 6.71 3.83
N GLU A 432 0.80 7.79 3.23
CA GLU A 432 0.25 8.50 2.07
C GLU A 432 0.57 7.86 0.71
N ALA A 433 1.29 6.74 0.67
CA ALA A 433 1.54 6.03 -0.58
C ALA A 433 0.22 5.69 -1.32
N GLU A 434 0.20 5.81 -2.62
CA GLU A 434 -0.93 5.46 -3.47
C GLU A 434 -0.87 3.99 -3.93
N VAL A 435 -1.98 3.50 -4.49
CA VAL A 435 -2.02 2.14 -5.03
C VAL A 435 -1.07 2.04 -6.22
N GLY A 436 -0.12 1.10 -6.14
CA GLY A 436 0.93 0.93 -7.13
C GLY A 436 2.29 1.53 -6.73
N ASP A 437 2.34 2.38 -5.71
CA ASP A 437 3.61 2.81 -5.13
C ASP A 437 4.36 1.62 -4.55
N PHE A 438 5.67 1.71 -4.57
CA PHE A 438 6.52 0.61 -4.15
C PHE A 438 7.67 1.04 -3.26
N VAL A 439 7.94 0.19 -2.25
CA VAL A 439 9.07 0.31 -1.35
C VAL A 439 10.14 -0.70 -1.76
N VAL A 440 11.31 -0.21 -2.13
CA VAL A 440 12.47 -1.01 -2.52
C VAL A 440 13.41 -1.17 -1.33
N ILE A 441 13.62 -2.42 -0.92
CA ILE A 441 14.52 -2.78 0.18
C ILE A 441 15.80 -3.38 -0.41
N LYS A 442 16.94 -2.76 -0.13
CA LYS A 442 18.26 -3.25 -0.51
C LYS A 442 19.12 -3.54 0.72
N ARG A 443 20.10 -4.43 0.57
CA ARG A 443 21.12 -4.74 1.59
C ARG A 443 22.51 -4.67 0.99
N ALA A 444 23.48 -4.18 1.76
CA ALA A 444 24.87 -4.03 1.31
C ALA A 444 25.88 -4.61 2.30
N ILE A 445 26.95 -5.16 1.74
CA ILE A 445 28.13 -5.60 2.49
C ILE A 445 29.04 -4.42 2.80
N TYR A 446 29.87 -4.54 3.83
CA TYR A 446 30.91 -3.57 4.18
C TYR A 446 31.85 -3.31 2.98
N LYS A 447 32.02 -2.05 2.55
CA LYS A 447 33.10 -1.65 1.63
C LYS A 447 34.21 -0.90 2.39
N GLU A 448 35.47 -1.25 2.11
CA GLU A 448 36.61 -0.44 2.55
C GLU A 448 36.69 0.83 1.71
N HIS A 449 36.24 1.96 2.25
CA HIS A 449 36.52 3.26 1.64
C HIS A 449 38.03 3.55 1.71
N GLY A 450 38.66 3.73 0.56
CA GLY A 450 39.98 4.33 0.45
C GLY A 450 39.83 5.85 0.33
N ASP A 451 40.18 6.58 1.39
CA ASP A 451 40.47 8.02 1.49
C ASP A 451 39.60 9.07 0.74
N LEU A 452 38.44 8.72 0.20
CA LEU A 452 37.46 9.66 -0.33
C LEU A 452 36.07 9.28 0.18
N LEU A 453 35.45 10.23 0.89
CA LEU A 453 34.06 10.20 1.34
C LEU A 453 33.15 10.33 0.09
N ASP A 454 32.97 9.23 -0.63
CA ASP A 454 31.96 9.14 -1.67
C ASP A 454 30.86 8.18 -1.20
N TRP A 455 29.76 8.75 -0.71
CA TRP A 455 28.65 8.01 -0.11
C TRP A 455 27.62 7.55 -1.15
N SER A 456 27.72 7.99 -2.42
CA SER A 456 26.71 7.67 -3.45
C SER A 456 26.87 6.27 -4.05
N ASP A 457 28.08 5.68 -4.03
CA ASP A 457 28.38 4.39 -4.69
C ASP A 457 27.78 3.15 -3.99
N ASP A 458 27.31 3.27 -2.75
CA ASP A 458 26.86 2.12 -1.95
C ASP A 458 25.42 1.68 -2.22
N ILE A 459 24.52 2.59 -2.59
CA ILE A 459 23.12 2.27 -2.93
C ILE A 459 23.02 1.60 -4.30
N ASP A 460 23.83 2.03 -5.26
CA ASP A 460 23.83 1.52 -6.64
C ASP A 460 24.39 0.10 -6.76
N THR A 461 25.24 -0.30 -5.82
CA THR A 461 25.86 -1.64 -5.77
C THR A 461 25.19 -2.57 -4.75
N ALA A 462 24.23 -2.09 -3.98
CA ALA A 462 23.48 -2.88 -3.00
C ALA A 462 22.53 -3.89 -3.68
N GLU A 463 22.38 -5.06 -3.07
CA GLU A 463 21.50 -6.13 -3.57
C GLU A 463 20.04 -5.83 -3.18
N THR A 464 19.12 -5.85 -4.16
CA THR A 464 17.68 -5.74 -3.90
C THR A 464 17.16 -7.01 -3.22
N LEU A 465 16.77 -6.87 -1.96
CA LEU A 465 16.24 -7.93 -1.12
C LEU A 465 14.78 -8.27 -1.44
N ALA A 466 13.95 -7.24 -1.61
CA ALA A 466 12.55 -7.31 -2.02
C ALA A 466 12.04 -5.92 -2.43
N THR A 467 10.95 -5.90 -3.19
CA THR A 467 10.14 -4.73 -3.49
C THR A 467 8.71 -5.00 -3.04
N LEU A 468 8.14 -4.10 -2.24
CA LEU A 468 6.78 -4.19 -1.76
C LEU A 468 5.90 -3.18 -2.49
N THR A 469 4.79 -3.61 -3.07
CA THR A 469 3.87 -2.74 -3.82
C THR A 469 2.55 -2.58 -3.09
N LYS A 470 2.08 -1.34 -2.92
CA LYS A 470 0.81 -1.02 -2.27
C LYS A 470 -0.37 -1.46 -3.13
N GLN A 471 -1.32 -2.12 -2.50
CA GLN A 471 -2.51 -2.69 -3.13
C GLN A 471 -3.76 -1.86 -2.85
N GLN A 472 -4.82 -2.12 -3.62
CA GLN A 472 -6.10 -1.42 -3.50
C GLN A 472 -6.81 -1.64 -2.15
N ASP A 473 -6.57 -2.78 -1.49
CA ASP A 473 -7.10 -3.09 -0.17
C ASP A 473 -6.27 -2.47 0.98
N GLY A 474 -5.23 -1.69 0.66
CA GLY A 474 -4.30 -1.10 1.61
C GLY A 474 -3.19 -2.04 2.10
N SER A 475 -3.16 -3.29 1.61
CA SER A 475 -2.05 -4.21 1.87
C SER A 475 -0.80 -3.85 1.05
N TRP A 476 0.36 -4.39 1.44
CA TRP A 476 1.59 -4.34 0.64
C TRP A 476 2.04 -5.75 0.28
N ILE A 477 2.17 -6.02 -1.01
CA ILE A 477 2.63 -7.32 -1.52
C ILE A 477 4.11 -7.24 -1.85
N SER A 478 4.89 -8.11 -1.23
CA SER A 478 6.31 -8.31 -1.53
C SER A 478 6.45 -9.21 -2.76
N ASP A 479 7.36 -8.85 -3.66
CA ASP A 479 7.77 -9.70 -4.79
C ASP A 479 8.55 -10.95 -4.34
N LYS A 480 9.13 -10.90 -3.12
CA LYS A 480 9.93 -11.97 -2.49
C LYS A 480 9.48 -12.14 -1.03
N PRO A 481 8.27 -12.67 -0.78
CA PRO A 481 7.70 -12.82 0.55
C PRO A 481 8.53 -13.72 1.48
N GLU A 482 9.36 -14.60 0.92
CA GLU A 482 10.31 -15.44 1.66
C GLU A 482 11.50 -14.66 2.23
N ASN A 483 11.77 -13.44 1.74
CA ASN A 483 12.82 -12.55 2.21
C ASN A 483 12.25 -11.43 3.07
N VAL A 484 11.20 -10.78 2.59
CA VAL A 484 10.48 -9.72 3.32
C VAL A 484 8.99 -10.03 3.25
N PRO A 485 8.33 -10.34 4.39
CA PRO A 485 6.91 -10.68 4.41
C PRO A 485 6.00 -9.56 3.89
N ASN A 486 4.86 -9.95 3.32
CA ASN A 486 3.77 -9.03 2.96
C ASN A 486 3.22 -8.30 4.18
N VAL A 487 2.71 -7.09 3.98
CA VAL A 487 1.99 -6.33 5.00
C VAL A 487 0.50 -6.46 4.71
N LYS A 488 -0.29 -6.94 5.69
CA LYS A 488 -1.74 -7.04 5.53
C LYS A 488 -2.40 -5.66 5.60
N ALA A 489 -3.57 -5.52 4.98
CA ALA A 489 -4.39 -4.33 5.11
C ALA A 489 -4.62 -3.96 6.60
N GLY A 490 -4.44 -2.68 6.93
CA GLY A 490 -4.55 -2.17 8.31
C GLY A 490 -3.24 -2.26 9.14
N ASN A 491 -2.22 -2.96 8.65
CA ASN A 491 -0.87 -2.86 9.18
C ASN A 491 -0.02 -1.96 8.27
N ASP A 492 0.98 -1.30 8.85
CA ASP A 492 1.87 -0.37 8.15
C ASP A 492 3.34 -0.84 8.18
N SER A 493 3.65 -1.99 8.76
CA SER A 493 5.03 -2.42 8.96
C SER A 493 5.26 -3.89 8.66
N THR A 494 6.50 -4.19 8.27
CA THR A 494 7.04 -5.55 8.09
C THR A 494 8.36 -5.70 8.84
N ILE A 495 8.79 -6.94 9.05
CA ILE A 495 10.08 -7.26 9.68
C ILE A 495 10.90 -8.09 8.71
N ILE A 496 12.08 -7.57 8.37
CA ILE A 496 13.10 -8.31 7.63
C ILE A 496 13.77 -9.28 8.61
N PRO A 497 13.69 -10.60 8.39
CA PRO A 497 14.25 -11.58 9.30
C PRO A 497 15.80 -11.52 9.38
N ALA A 498 16.35 -11.67 10.58
CA ALA A 498 17.81 -11.58 10.82
C ALA A 498 18.64 -12.55 9.97
N ASN A 499 18.13 -13.75 9.68
CA ASN A 499 18.82 -14.74 8.84
C ASN A 499 18.97 -14.28 7.37
N LYS A 500 18.11 -13.36 6.91
CA LYS A 500 18.23 -12.72 5.59
C LYS A 500 19.20 -11.55 5.61
N LEU A 501 19.70 -11.14 6.76
CA LEU A 501 20.64 -10.03 6.92
C LEU A 501 22.04 -10.51 7.33
N LYS A 502 22.26 -11.83 7.32
CA LYS A 502 23.53 -12.45 7.67
C LYS A 502 24.63 -12.10 6.65
N GLY A 503 25.75 -11.57 7.12
CA GLY A 503 26.90 -11.16 6.30
C GLY A 503 26.78 -9.75 5.69
N PHE A 504 25.69 -9.02 5.96
CA PHE A 504 25.47 -7.66 5.48
C PHE A 504 25.61 -6.66 6.63
N GLU A 505 25.96 -5.41 6.34
CA GLU A 505 26.14 -4.35 7.35
C GLU A 505 25.00 -3.34 7.33
N ASN A 506 24.51 -3.02 6.14
CA ASN A 506 23.55 -1.93 5.93
C ASN A 506 22.30 -2.43 5.22
N VAL A 507 21.16 -1.84 5.59
CA VAL A 507 19.89 -1.96 4.87
C VAL A 507 19.48 -0.56 4.41
N TYR A 508 19.05 -0.46 3.15
CA TYR A 508 18.59 0.77 2.50
C TYR A 508 17.14 0.58 2.06
N VAL A 509 16.26 1.55 2.32
CA VAL A 509 14.82 1.40 2.04
C VAL A 509 14.22 2.66 1.41
N GLY A 510 14.04 2.69 0.10
CA GLY A 510 13.41 3.82 -0.59
C GLY A 510 11.97 3.52 -0.99
N ALA A 511 11.12 4.54 -1.09
CA ALA A 511 9.82 4.47 -1.74
C ALA A 511 9.87 5.19 -3.10
N MET A 512 9.06 4.73 -4.05
CA MET A 512 8.96 5.30 -5.39
C MET A 512 7.56 5.05 -5.95
N ASP A 513 7.06 6.00 -6.73
CA ASP A 513 5.80 5.87 -7.45
C ASP A 513 6.04 5.27 -8.86
N PRO A 514 4.97 4.87 -9.58
CA PRO A 514 5.08 4.40 -10.96
C PRO A 514 5.60 5.44 -11.97
N ALA A 515 5.55 6.73 -11.65
CA ALA A 515 6.07 7.82 -12.48
C ALA A 515 7.60 8.03 -12.33
N GLY A 516 8.19 7.40 -11.31
CA GLY A 516 9.62 7.44 -11.02
C GLY A 516 10.04 8.52 -10.02
N ASN A 517 9.10 9.19 -9.34
CA ASN A 517 9.46 10.06 -8.23
C ASN A 517 9.74 9.20 -7.01
N SER A 518 10.78 9.55 -6.26
CA SER A 518 11.27 8.72 -5.15
C SER A 518 11.51 9.52 -3.89
N SER A 519 11.39 8.83 -2.77
CA SER A 519 11.75 9.33 -1.45
C SER A 519 13.27 9.39 -1.28
N GLY A 520 13.71 10.04 -0.19
CA GLY A 520 15.05 9.76 0.35
C GLY A 520 15.21 8.27 0.70
N VAL A 521 16.45 7.77 0.71
CA VAL A 521 16.77 6.37 1.03
C VAL A 521 17.51 6.35 2.38
N PRO A 522 16.84 6.05 3.52
CA PRO A 522 17.48 5.94 4.80
C PRO A 522 18.40 4.72 4.85
N GLN A 523 19.53 4.89 5.52
CA GLN A 523 20.49 3.83 5.83
C GLN A 523 20.28 3.37 7.27
N THR A 524 20.02 2.06 7.44
CA THR A 524 19.99 1.42 8.75
C THR A 524 21.22 0.55 8.95
N PHE A 525 22.00 0.87 9.99
CA PHE A 525 23.14 0.06 10.42
C PHE A 525 22.67 -1.15 11.23
N LEU A 526 23.13 -2.33 10.84
CA LEU A 526 22.87 -3.56 11.58
C LEU A 526 23.80 -3.67 12.81
N PRO A 527 23.34 -4.30 13.91
CA PRO A 527 24.23 -4.73 15.00
C PRO A 527 25.41 -5.55 14.47
N ASN A 528 26.49 -5.76 15.22
CA ASN A 528 27.63 -6.58 14.74
C ASN A 528 27.38 -8.08 14.98
N GLU A 529 27.71 -8.97 14.02
CA GLU A 529 27.62 -10.44 14.23
C GLU A 529 28.84 -11.01 14.96
N MET A 530 29.95 -10.28 14.94
CA MET A 530 31.24 -10.69 15.46
C MET A 530 31.95 -9.48 16.03
N ASP A 531 32.56 -9.67 17.21
CA ASP A 531 33.44 -8.67 17.81
C ASP A 531 34.60 -8.32 16.88
N ALA A 532 35.10 -7.09 16.99
CA ALA A 532 36.32 -6.70 16.30
C ALA A 532 37.54 -7.43 16.91
N PRO A 533 38.58 -7.73 16.12
CA PRO A 533 39.90 -8.02 16.67
C PRO A 533 40.32 -6.91 17.61
N LYS A 534 41.07 -7.23 18.66
CA LYS A 534 41.58 -6.21 19.57
C LYS A 534 43.00 -5.83 19.18
N VAL A 535 43.23 -4.57 18.83
CA VAL A 535 44.55 -3.99 18.55
C VAL A 535 45.01 -3.22 19.78
N THR A 536 46.17 -3.58 20.32
CA THR A 536 46.74 -2.95 21.53
C THR A 536 48.20 -2.59 21.30
N VAL A 537 48.58 -1.36 21.62
CA VAL A 537 49.99 -0.94 21.61
C VAL A 537 50.58 -1.23 22.98
N GLU A 538 51.47 -2.21 23.05
CA GLU A 538 52.09 -2.65 24.29
C GLU A 538 53.30 -1.78 24.65
N THR A 539 53.46 -1.51 25.95
CA THR A 539 54.59 -0.71 26.48
C THR A 539 55.97 -1.34 26.21
N GLY A 540 56.00 -2.63 25.84
CA GLY A 540 57.22 -3.36 25.44
C GLY A 540 57.72 -3.09 24.01
N GLY A 541 57.08 -2.20 23.25
CA GLY A 541 57.52 -1.83 21.89
C GLY A 541 56.97 -2.72 20.77
N PHE A 542 55.81 -3.33 20.99
CA PHE A 542 55.11 -4.15 20.00
C PHE A 542 53.63 -3.76 19.94
N VAL A 543 52.99 -4.07 18.82
CA VAL A 543 51.53 -4.01 18.68
C VAL A 543 51.01 -5.43 18.71
N GLU A 544 50.16 -5.73 19.70
CA GLU A 544 49.44 -7.01 19.81
C GLU A 544 48.10 -6.91 19.10
N ILE A 545 47.77 -7.93 18.32
CA ILE A 545 46.49 -8.09 17.63
C ILE A 545 45.91 -9.42 18.10
N THR A 546 44.78 -9.35 18.81
CA THR A 546 44.08 -10.53 19.32
C THR A 546 42.83 -10.80 18.47
N PRO A 547 42.69 -12.01 17.89
CA PRO A 547 41.46 -12.38 17.17
C PRO A 547 40.22 -12.36 18.09
N PRO A 548 39.04 -12.06 17.54
CA PRO A 548 37.79 -12.08 18.29
C PRO A 548 37.37 -13.51 18.67
N ALA A 549 36.49 -13.63 19.66
CA ALA A 549 35.96 -14.92 20.10
C ALA A 549 34.89 -15.45 19.13
N ALA A 550 35.29 -15.93 17.95
CA ALA A 550 34.41 -16.56 16.97
C ALA A 550 34.89 -17.97 16.61
N GLN A 551 33.96 -18.94 16.59
CA GLN A 551 34.29 -20.36 16.40
C GLN A 551 34.76 -20.71 14.97
N ASP A 552 34.34 -19.93 13.97
CA ASP A 552 34.51 -20.23 12.54
C ASP A 552 35.46 -19.26 11.81
N LEU A 553 36.34 -18.54 12.54
CA LEU A 553 37.34 -17.65 11.94
C LEU A 553 38.15 -18.31 10.83
N LYS A 554 38.29 -17.61 9.70
CA LYS A 554 39.05 -18.01 8.52
C LYS A 554 40.36 -17.25 8.42
N SER A 555 40.31 -15.93 8.56
CA SER A 555 41.50 -15.08 8.45
C SER A 555 41.33 -13.75 9.19
N MET A 556 42.44 -13.04 9.37
CA MET A 556 42.45 -11.63 9.73
C MET A 556 43.31 -10.85 8.75
N LYS A 557 42.84 -9.67 8.36
CA LYS A 557 43.62 -8.71 7.56
C LYS A 557 44.14 -7.64 8.49
N VAL A 558 45.45 -7.43 8.44
CA VAL A 558 46.15 -6.40 9.20
C VAL A 558 46.75 -5.40 8.24
N ARG A 559 46.54 -4.10 8.50
CA ARG A 559 47.13 -3.01 7.73
C ARG A 559 47.99 -2.15 8.62
N TYR A 560 49.15 -1.74 8.11
CA TYR A 560 50.02 -0.79 8.80
C TYR A 560 50.94 -0.10 7.80
N THR A 561 51.46 1.07 8.16
CA THR A 561 52.48 1.74 7.36
C THR A 561 53.86 1.37 7.89
N ASP A 562 54.73 0.83 7.04
CA ASP A 562 56.09 0.50 7.42
C ASP A 562 56.94 1.77 7.66
N LYS A 563 58.12 1.61 8.26
CA LYS A 563 59.07 2.72 8.49
C LYS A 563 59.45 3.54 7.25
N ALA A 564 59.29 2.98 6.04
CA ALA A 564 59.60 3.66 4.79
C ALA A 564 58.40 4.45 4.23
N GLY A 565 57.26 4.46 4.93
CA GLY A 565 56.04 5.13 4.50
C GLY A 565 55.18 4.30 3.54
N THR A 566 55.48 3.00 3.37
CA THR A 566 54.73 2.12 2.48
C THR A 566 53.63 1.40 3.24
N GLN A 567 52.40 1.44 2.74
CA GLN A 567 51.30 0.66 3.31
C GLN A 567 51.54 -0.84 3.10
N LYS A 568 51.53 -1.60 4.19
CA LYS A 568 51.60 -3.07 4.22
C LYS A 568 50.24 -3.63 4.53
N ILE A 569 49.89 -4.70 3.82
CA ILE A 569 48.71 -5.52 4.07
C ILE A 569 49.23 -6.92 4.39
N THR A 570 48.77 -7.49 5.49
CA THR A 570 49.16 -8.82 5.96
C THR A 570 47.91 -9.65 6.21
N ILE A 571 47.89 -10.88 5.71
CA ILE A 571 46.79 -11.82 5.92
C ILE A 571 47.26 -12.91 6.89
N LEU A 572 46.61 -12.96 8.04
CA LEU A 572 46.72 -14.04 8.99
C LEU A 572 45.68 -15.11 8.61
N THR A 573 46.10 -16.31 8.25
CA THR A 573 45.19 -17.38 7.78
C THR A 573 45.13 -18.51 8.78
N LYS A 574 43.92 -18.93 9.15
CA LYS A 574 43.67 -20.14 9.96
C LYS A 574 43.54 -21.33 9.02
N GLY A 575 44.50 -22.26 9.09
CA GLY A 575 44.53 -23.47 8.28
C GLY A 575 43.46 -24.48 8.68
N GLU A 576 43.25 -25.50 7.84
CA GLU A 576 42.34 -26.63 8.12
C GLU A 576 42.77 -27.44 9.35
N ASP A 577 44.06 -27.40 9.70
CA ASP A 577 44.64 -27.98 10.91
C ASP A 577 44.37 -27.14 12.17
N GLY A 578 43.68 -26.01 12.03
CA GLY A 578 43.34 -25.07 13.09
C GLY A 578 44.45 -24.07 13.44
N ASN A 579 45.63 -24.17 12.82
CA ASN A 579 46.77 -23.30 13.12
C ASN A 579 46.76 -22.01 12.29
N TRP A 580 47.17 -20.90 12.92
CA TRP A 580 47.32 -19.61 12.28
C TRP A 580 48.70 -19.43 11.68
N THR A 581 48.73 -18.84 10.48
CA THR A 581 49.95 -18.50 9.74
C THR A 581 49.85 -17.06 9.26
N SER A 582 51.01 -16.41 9.06
CA SER A 582 51.11 -15.05 8.52
C SER A 582 51.80 -15.11 7.16
N ASP A 583 51.30 -14.36 6.18
CA ASP A 583 51.95 -14.17 4.88
C ASP A 583 53.11 -13.15 4.92
N ASN A 584 53.29 -12.45 6.05
CA ASN A 584 54.31 -11.44 6.24
C ASN A 584 55.24 -11.81 7.40
N LEU A 585 56.55 -11.94 7.12
CA LEU A 585 57.59 -12.27 8.10
C LEU A 585 57.77 -11.20 9.19
N ASP A 586 57.32 -9.97 8.95
CA ASP A 586 57.36 -8.90 9.95
C ASP A 586 56.28 -9.03 11.02
N VAL A 587 55.27 -9.85 10.77
CA VAL A 587 54.16 -10.12 11.68
C VAL A 587 54.28 -11.55 12.18
N THR A 588 54.63 -11.70 13.46
CA THR A 588 54.73 -13.02 14.09
C THR A 588 53.35 -13.39 14.62
N VAL A 589 52.84 -14.58 14.27
CA VAL A 589 51.55 -15.08 14.76
C VAL A 589 51.75 -16.34 15.58
N GLU A 590 51.09 -16.40 16.74
CA GLU A 590 51.03 -17.61 17.56
C GLU A 590 50.07 -18.63 16.90
N PRO A 591 50.55 -19.82 16.51
CA PRO A 591 49.77 -20.74 15.68
C PRO A 591 48.45 -21.19 16.31
N THR A 592 48.40 -21.39 17.62
CA THR A 592 47.21 -21.95 18.29
C THR A 592 46.14 -20.91 18.60
N THR A 593 46.55 -19.69 18.96
CA THR A 593 45.64 -18.62 19.42
C THR A 593 45.30 -17.64 18.30
N GLY A 594 46.17 -17.52 17.29
CA GLY A 594 46.07 -16.49 16.25
C GLY A 594 46.47 -15.10 16.71
N LYS A 595 46.96 -14.94 17.95
CA LYS A 595 47.52 -13.68 18.42
C LYS A 595 48.72 -13.31 17.58
N ALA A 596 48.73 -12.10 17.05
CA ALA A 596 49.81 -11.60 16.21
C ALA A 596 50.51 -10.41 16.87
N MET A 597 51.81 -10.32 16.61
CA MET A 597 52.68 -9.26 17.10
C MET A 597 53.43 -8.61 15.94
N ILE A 598 53.45 -7.28 15.94
CA ILE A 598 54.26 -6.48 15.05
C ILE A 598 55.19 -5.62 15.90
N SER A 599 56.49 -5.61 15.57
CA SER A 599 57.44 -4.75 16.26
C SER A 599 57.15 -3.29 15.94
N ALA A 600 56.96 -2.45 16.97
CA ALA A 600 56.60 -1.04 16.77
C ALA A 600 57.69 -0.27 16.02
N ASP A 601 58.95 -0.69 16.12
CA ASP A 601 60.05 -0.13 15.35
C ASP A 601 60.00 -0.47 13.86
N LYS A 602 59.12 -1.36 13.40
CA LYS A 602 58.89 -1.60 11.96
C LYS A 602 57.76 -0.74 11.40
N ILE A 603 56.99 -0.09 12.26
CA ILE A 603 55.83 0.73 11.92
C ILE A 603 56.25 2.21 11.94
N GLN A 604 55.72 2.99 10.99
CA GLN A 604 55.94 4.44 10.99
C GLN A 604 55.26 5.09 12.21
N ALA A 605 56.01 5.90 12.95
CA ALA A 605 55.48 6.61 14.11
C ALA A 605 54.32 7.54 13.71
N GLY A 606 53.22 7.50 14.46
CA GLY A 606 51.99 8.25 14.17
C GLY A 606 51.07 7.61 13.13
N SER A 607 51.43 6.47 12.55
CA SER A 607 50.55 5.72 11.64
C SER A 607 49.62 4.76 12.39
N LYS A 608 48.48 4.44 11.78
CA LYS A 608 47.52 3.47 12.31
C LYS A 608 47.92 2.04 11.95
N VAL A 609 47.81 1.15 12.92
CA VAL A 609 47.72 -0.29 12.69
C VAL A 609 46.25 -0.67 12.83
N THR A 610 45.70 -1.35 11.83
CA THR A 610 44.30 -1.75 11.81
C THR A 610 44.16 -3.25 11.60
N ALA A 611 43.10 -3.84 12.17
CA ALA A 611 42.84 -5.26 12.04
C ALA A 611 41.34 -5.54 11.84
N LYS A 612 41.04 -6.49 10.95
CA LYS A 612 39.68 -6.96 10.64
C LYS A 612 39.67 -8.48 10.49
N ALA A 613 38.65 -9.14 11.03
CA ALA A 613 38.49 -10.60 10.98
C ALA A 613 37.45 -11.03 9.95
N PHE A 614 37.69 -12.19 9.34
CA PHE A 614 36.85 -12.83 8.34
C PHE A 614 36.54 -14.25 8.79
N ALA A 615 35.28 -14.62 8.80
CA ALA A 615 34.82 -15.95 9.16
C ALA A 615 34.55 -16.83 7.92
N ASN A 616 34.58 -18.15 8.08
CA ASN A 616 34.24 -19.09 7.01
C ASN A 616 32.76 -18.99 6.59
N SER A 617 31.90 -18.51 7.48
CA SER A 617 30.49 -18.20 7.20
C SER A 617 30.28 -16.94 6.34
N GLY A 618 31.35 -16.20 5.98
CA GLY A 618 31.26 -14.95 5.21
C GLY A 618 31.06 -13.70 6.07
N ILE A 619 30.94 -13.85 7.39
CA ILE A 619 30.84 -12.73 8.34
C ILE A 619 32.17 -11.98 8.41
N ILE A 620 32.10 -10.65 8.43
CA ILE A 620 33.25 -9.74 8.56
C ILE A 620 33.05 -8.92 9.84
N SER A 621 34.10 -8.79 10.66
CA SER A 621 34.03 -7.93 11.85
C SER A 621 34.13 -6.45 11.47
N ARG A 622 33.80 -5.57 12.42
CA ARG A 622 34.32 -4.19 12.37
C ARG A 622 35.85 -4.18 12.44
N GLU A 623 36.42 -3.08 12.00
CA GLU A 623 37.86 -2.81 12.07
C GLU A 623 38.18 -2.18 13.42
N ASP A 624 39.20 -2.70 14.10
CA ASP A 624 39.81 -2.03 15.25
C ASP A 624 41.15 -1.42 14.84
N TYR A 625 41.55 -0.35 15.51
CA TYR A 625 42.80 0.34 15.18
C TYR A 625 43.48 0.97 16.40
N GLN A 626 44.80 1.09 16.30
CA GLN A 626 45.59 1.92 17.22
C GLN A 626 46.66 2.68 16.47
N THR A 627 47.01 3.86 16.98
CA THR A 627 48.12 4.67 16.48
C THR A 627 49.42 4.28 17.20
N VAL A 628 50.49 4.04 16.44
CA VAL A 628 51.77 3.56 16.99
C VAL A 628 52.76 4.70 17.08
N GLY A 629 53.13 5.10 18.30
CA GLY A 629 54.04 6.22 18.56
C GLY A 629 53.44 7.58 18.21
N GLU A 630 54.19 8.66 18.49
CA GLU A 630 53.83 10.02 18.06
C GLU A 630 54.47 10.31 16.69
N ALA A 631 53.70 10.86 15.75
CA ALA A 631 54.25 11.38 14.50
C ALA A 631 55.33 12.43 14.82
N PRO A 632 56.42 12.56 14.02
CA PRO A 632 57.30 13.71 14.14
C PRO A 632 56.47 14.98 13.92
N LYS A 633 56.25 15.74 15.00
CA LYS A 633 55.48 17.00 14.95
C LYS A 633 56.21 17.96 14.03
N THR A 634 55.66 18.18 12.84
CA THR A 634 55.94 19.40 12.10
C THR A 634 55.47 20.56 12.99
N PRO A 635 56.32 21.56 13.28
CA PRO A 635 55.90 22.69 14.10
C PRO A 635 54.65 23.32 13.47
N ALA A 636 53.64 23.61 14.30
CA ALA A 636 52.53 24.45 13.87
C ALA A 636 53.09 25.83 13.43
N PRO A 637 52.42 26.53 12.50
CA PRO A 637 52.72 27.92 12.25
C PRO A 637 52.58 28.74 13.54
N SER A 638 53.16 29.93 13.56
CA SER A 638 52.92 30.89 14.63
C SER A 638 51.43 31.28 14.68
N ALA A 639 50.97 31.83 15.81
CA ALA A 639 49.59 32.28 15.92
C ALA A 639 49.31 33.44 14.95
N PRO A 640 48.12 33.49 14.31
CA PRO A 640 47.71 34.65 13.53
C PRO A 640 47.50 35.87 14.43
N GLU A 641 47.37 37.06 13.83
CA GLU A 641 47.05 38.29 14.55
C GLU A 641 45.64 38.75 14.16
N ILE A 642 44.82 39.16 15.15
CA ILE A 642 43.51 39.76 14.91
C ILE A 642 43.55 41.18 15.42
N ILE A 643 43.17 42.12 14.56
CA ILE A 643 43.20 43.56 14.84
C ILE A 643 41.80 44.11 14.55
N PRO A 644 40.97 44.31 15.58
CA PRO A 644 39.68 44.95 15.40
C PRO A 644 39.86 46.43 15.09
N SER A 645 39.04 46.94 14.19
CA SER A 645 38.91 48.36 13.93
C SER A 645 38.23 49.03 15.14
N THR A 646 38.59 50.28 15.37
CA THR A 646 38.00 51.11 16.44
C THR A 646 37.04 52.17 15.89
N THR A 647 36.81 52.17 14.57
CA THR A 647 36.06 53.22 13.88
C THR A 647 34.89 52.71 13.06
N ASP A 648 34.95 51.49 12.54
CA ASP A 648 34.03 50.99 11.52
C ASP A 648 33.65 49.51 11.72
N GLY A 649 33.81 48.94 12.92
CA GLY A 649 33.43 47.54 13.22
C GLY A 649 34.27 46.43 12.56
N SER A 650 34.95 46.71 11.44
CA SER A 650 35.72 45.72 10.65
C SER A 650 36.86 45.04 11.44
N VAL A 651 37.26 43.84 11.04
CA VAL A 651 38.31 43.07 11.75
C VAL A 651 39.39 42.59 10.78
N THR A 652 40.63 43.04 10.98
CA THR A 652 41.77 42.62 10.16
C THR A 652 42.39 41.33 10.71
N VAL A 653 42.53 40.32 9.86
CA VAL A 653 43.20 39.05 10.15
C VAL A 653 44.56 39.04 9.45
N LYS A 654 45.66 38.98 10.21
CA LYS A 654 47.00 38.73 9.66
C LYS A 654 47.36 37.26 9.77
N VAL A 655 47.86 36.71 8.68
CA VAL A 655 48.32 35.31 8.60
C VAL A 655 49.79 35.20 9.03
N PRO A 656 50.24 34.05 9.54
CA PRO A 656 51.61 33.89 10.04
C PRO A 656 52.67 33.94 8.94
N ASP A 657 53.77 34.66 9.18
CA ASP A 657 54.89 34.78 8.25
C ASP A 657 55.64 33.45 8.06
N ASP A 658 55.66 32.59 9.08
CA ASP A 658 56.31 31.28 9.09
C ASP A 658 55.47 30.14 8.49
N ALA A 659 54.23 30.43 8.07
CA ALA A 659 53.37 29.46 7.42
C ALA A 659 53.96 28.96 6.09
N LYS A 660 53.72 27.70 5.76
CA LYS A 660 54.16 26.99 4.56
C LYS A 660 52.97 26.66 3.66
N VAL A 661 53.25 26.27 2.43
CA VAL A 661 52.23 25.85 1.46
C VAL A 661 51.39 24.72 2.06
N GLY A 662 50.07 24.87 2.02
CA GLY A 662 49.12 23.92 2.61
C GLY A 662 48.74 24.20 4.07
N ASP A 663 49.46 25.07 4.77
CA ASP A 663 49.03 25.53 6.10
C ASP A 663 47.72 26.33 6.00
N LYS A 664 46.95 26.29 7.07
CA LYS A 664 45.62 26.90 7.16
C LYS A 664 45.52 27.86 8.32
N VAL A 665 44.68 28.88 8.18
CA VAL A 665 44.22 29.73 9.29
C VAL A 665 42.71 29.58 9.37
N ASP A 666 42.24 28.94 10.43
CA ASP A 666 40.82 28.80 10.72
C ASP A 666 40.38 30.03 11.53
N VAL A 667 39.36 30.75 11.04
CA VAL A 667 38.81 31.96 11.64
C VAL A 667 37.35 31.71 11.99
N SER A 668 36.94 31.98 13.22
CA SER A 668 35.53 31.93 13.64
C SER A 668 35.01 33.35 13.82
N ILE A 669 33.92 33.67 13.11
CA ILE A 669 33.35 35.01 13.00
C ILE A 669 31.86 34.91 13.31
N VAL A 670 31.32 35.74 14.21
CA VAL A 670 29.88 35.85 14.39
C VAL A 670 29.35 36.80 13.32
N PRO A 671 28.55 36.34 12.35
CA PRO A 671 28.05 37.18 11.26
C PRO A 671 27.09 38.25 11.79
N GLU A 672 27.14 39.44 11.18
CA GLU A 672 26.07 40.43 11.29
C GLU A 672 24.85 39.93 10.51
N LYS A 673 23.69 39.91 11.17
CA LYS A 673 22.45 39.28 10.67
C LYS A 673 21.25 40.16 10.97
N SER A 674 21.34 41.45 10.63
CA SER A 674 20.26 42.41 10.89
C SER A 674 18.92 41.93 10.32
N ASP A 675 18.94 41.31 9.14
CA ASP A 675 17.72 40.96 8.40
C ASP A 675 17.15 39.57 8.78
N ILE A 676 17.78 38.84 9.71
CA ILE A 676 17.34 37.50 10.14
C ILE A 676 17.00 37.54 11.63
N PHE A 677 15.76 37.18 11.97
CA PHE A 677 15.36 37.02 13.35
C PHE A 677 15.81 35.66 13.90
N LEU A 678 16.63 35.66 14.95
CA LEU A 678 17.15 34.46 15.61
C LEU A 678 16.86 34.47 17.11
N ASN A 679 16.79 33.28 17.71
CA ASN A 679 16.82 33.17 19.17
C ASN A 679 18.13 33.79 19.72
N PRO A 680 18.11 34.39 20.93
CA PRO A 680 19.30 35.02 21.50
C PRO A 680 20.52 34.09 21.59
N GLU A 681 20.29 32.80 21.85
CA GLU A 681 21.30 31.76 21.89
C GLU A 681 21.93 31.44 20.52
N ASP A 682 21.15 31.53 19.44
CA ASP A 682 21.59 31.30 18.07
C ASP A 682 22.28 32.52 17.45
N SER A 683 21.95 33.71 17.97
CA SER A 683 22.49 35.00 17.50
C SER A 683 24.00 35.18 17.75
N ASN A 684 24.62 34.30 18.53
CA ASN A 684 26.04 34.35 18.92
C ASN A 684 26.86 33.16 18.39
N ILE A 685 26.27 32.33 17.51
CA ILE A 685 26.96 31.20 16.89
C ILE A 685 27.92 31.73 15.81
N GLY A 686 29.21 31.45 15.98
CA GLY A 686 30.25 31.81 15.02
C GLY A 686 30.33 30.84 13.83
N VAL A 687 30.48 31.40 12.63
CA VAL A 687 30.77 30.67 11.40
C VAL A 687 32.29 30.49 11.26
N GLY A 688 32.72 29.27 10.92
CA GLY A 688 34.13 28.97 10.64
C GLY A 688 34.47 29.23 9.18
N VAL A 689 35.53 30.01 8.93
CA VAL A 689 36.06 30.35 7.60
C VAL A 689 37.55 30.04 7.59
N THR A 690 38.04 29.43 6.51
CA THR A 690 39.42 28.91 6.41
C THR A 690 40.19 29.60 5.31
N LEU A 691 41.35 30.17 5.65
CA LEU A 691 42.37 30.58 4.68
C LEU A 691 43.38 29.46 4.46
N THR A 692 43.69 29.09 3.22
CA THR A 692 44.70 28.09 2.87
C THR A 692 45.86 28.72 2.09
N LYS A 693 47.11 28.47 2.52
CA LYS A 693 48.31 29.03 1.89
C LYS A 693 48.67 28.31 0.58
N ASN A 694 48.77 29.05 -0.51
CA ASN A 694 49.07 28.54 -1.84
C ASN A 694 50.58 28.57 -2.16
N ALA A 695 50.97 27.84 -3.19
CA ALA A 695 52.36 27.76 -3.66
C ALA A 695 52.90 29.08 -4.23
N ASP A 696 52.03 29.94 -4.76
CA ASP A 696 52.37 31.27 -5.28
C ASP A 696 52.50 32.34 -4.17
N GLY A 697 52.26 31.95 -2.91
CA GLY A 697 52.32 32.84 -1.75
C GLY A 697 51.01 33.59 -1.45
N SER A 698 49.94 33.38 -2.22
CA SER A 698 48.59 33.86 -1.90
C SER A 698 47.91 32.98 -0.84
N TRP A 699 46.79 33.44 -0.29
CA TRP A 699 45.89 32.63 0.53
C TRP A 699 44.46 32.64 -0.03
N THR A 700 43.87 31.45 -0.13
CA THR A 700 42.48 31.26 -0.59
C THR A 700 41.57 31.05 0.60
N SER A 701 40.50 31.83 0.68
CA SER A 701 39.38 31.66 1.59
C SER A 701 38.36 30.68 1.01
N ASP A 702 37.80 29.80 1.85
CA ASP A 702 36.62 29.00 1.51
C ASP A 702 35.32 29.82 1.50
N TYR A 703 35.32 31.02 2.12
CA TYR A 703 34.20 31.95 2.07
C TYR A 703 34.66 33.41 1.83
N PRO A 704 35.00 33.76 0.56
CA PRO A 704 35.60 35.05 0.22
C PRO A 704 34.75 36.29 0.49
N ILE A 705 33.43 36.15 0.62
CA ILE A 705 32.51 37.26 0.91
C ILE A 705 32.72 37.76 2.34
N MET A 706 32.80 36.84 3.30
CA MET A 706 32.99 37.15 4.72
C MET A 706 34.46 37.38 5.07
N LEU A 707 35.37 36.60 4.47
CA LEU A 707 36.81 36.73 4.67
C LEU A 707 37.51 36.72 3.31
N PRO A 708 37.89 37.88 2.75
CA PRO A 708 38.48 37.96 1.42
C PRO A 708 39.82 37.21 1.29
N ASN A 709 40.13 36.76 0.08
CA ASN A 709 41.42 36.16 -0.27
C ASN A 709 42.59 37.14 -0.04
N ILE A 710 43.78 36.60 0.25
CA ILE A 710 45.02 37.40 0.37
C ILE A 710 45.85 37.21 -0.90
N ALA A 711 46.08 38.28 -1.64
CA ALA A 711 46.91 38.23 -2.85
C ALA A 711 48.39 37.90 -2.53
N ALA A 712 49.09 37.30 -3.48
CA ALA A 712 50.52 36.99 -3.32
C ALA A 712 51.34 38.24 -2.95
N GLY A 713 52.14 38.14 -1.90
CA GLY A 713 52.94 39.25 -1.36
C GLY A 713 52.24 40.12 -0.32
N GLN A 714 50.98 39.85 0.01
CA GLN A 714 50.27 40.41 1.16
C GLN A 714 50.19 39.37 2.29
N ASN A 715 49.97 39.82 3.53
CA ASN A 715 49.87 38.95 4.70
C ASN A 715 48.67 39.26 5.62
N SER A 716 47.68 40.00 5.12
CA SER A 716 46.45 40.27 5.86
C SER A 716 45.25 40.43 4.94
N THR A 717 44.08 40.19 5.50
CA THR A 717 42.77 40.48 4.91
C THR A 717 41.87 41.09 5.99
N THR A 718 40.78 41.72 5.59
CA THR A 718 39.85 42.38 6.51
C THR A 718 38.46 41.78 6.34
N ILE A 719 37.90 41.31 7.45
CA ILE A 719 36.49 40.95 7.57
C ILE A 719 35.69 42.26 7.44
N PRO A 720 34.85 42.41 6.41
CA PRO A 720 34.03 43.61 6.23
C PRO A 720 33.10 43.83 7.43
N GLN A 721 32.79 45.10 7.73
CA GLN A 721 31.96 45.49 8.87
C GLN A 721 30.55 44.87 8.82
N ASP A 722 29.96 44.82 7.64
CA ASP A 722 28.63 44.24 7.37
C ASP A 722 28.60 42.71 7.46
N GLN A 723 29.75 42.09 7.73
CA GLN A 723 29.93 40.64 7.81
C GLN A 723 30.32 40.17 9.22
N VAL A 724 30.48 41.07 10.20
CA VAL A 724 30.85 40.73 11.57
C VAL A 724 30.02 41.51 12.57
N LYS A 725 29.44 40.79 13.53
CA LYS A 725 28.59 41.39 14.56
C LYS A 725 29.37 42.26 15.52
N ASP A 726 28.87 43.46 15.77
CA ASP A 726 29.48 44.40 16.71
C ASP A 726 29.63 43.80 18.12
N GLY A 727 30.78 44.04 18.74
CA GLY A 727 31.13 43.51 20.07
C GLY A 727 31.32 41.99 20.15
N SER A 728 31.11 41.25 19.05
CA SER A 728 31.26 39.80 19.00
C SER A 728 32.74 39.37 18.99
N ASN A 729 33.01 38.15 19.46
CA ASN A 729 34.37 37.61 19.45
C ASN A 729 34.72 37.06 18.06
N VAL A 730 35.79 37.58 17.46
CA VAL A 730 36.48 36.95 16.34
C VAL A 730 37.66 36.15 16.88
N THR A 731 37.74 34.88 16.50
CA THR A 731 38.84 34.02 16.93
C THR A 731 39.57 33.41 15.75
N ALA A 732 40.89 33.20 15.86
CA ALA A 732 41.67 32.62 14.78
C ALA A 732 42.77 31.71 15.32
N GLN A 733 43.09 30.68 14.56
CA GLN A 733 44.15 29.74 14.87
C GLN A 733 44.75 29.20 13.57
N ALA A 734 46.08 29.23 13.46
CA ALA A 734 46.78 28.59 12.37
C ALA A 734 47.03 27.10 12.66
N ARG A 735 47.01 26.27 11.62
CA ARG A 735 47.36 24.86 11.66
C ARG A 735 48.12 24.42 10.41
N ASN A 736 48.90 23.36 10.54
CA ASN A 736 49.52 22.69 9.39
C ASN A 736 48.67 21.52 8.88
N PRO A 737 49.01 20.91 7.73
CA PRO A 737 48.29 19.73 7.20
C PRO A 737 48.22 18.54 8.18
N ASP A 738 49.15 18.47 9.14
CA ASP A 738 49.20 17.44 10.18
C ASP A 738 48.33 17.79 11.41
N TYR A 739 47.50 18.84 11.33
CA TYR A 739 46.59 19.30 12.39
C TYR A 739 47.32 19.69 13.69
N ASN A 740 48.57 20.16 13.61
CA ASN A 740 49.20 20.84 14.73
C ASN A 740 48.76 22.30 14.74
N TYR A 741 48.27 22.78 15.88
CA TYR A 741 47.69 24.10 16.02
C TYR A 741 48.62 25.07 16.75
N SER A 742 48.61 26.32 16.30
CA SER A 742 49.15 27.47 17.02
C SER A 742 48.32 27.80 18.28
N ALA A 743 48.70 28.81 19.06
CA ALA A 743 47.80 29.35 20.08
C ALA A 743 46.58 30.01 19.43
N LYS A 744 45.39 29.80 20.00
CA LYS A 744 44.17 30.49 19.57
C LYS A 744 44.24 31.95 20.02
N VAL A 745 44.00 32.87 19.09
CA VAL A 745 43.85 34.31 19.37
C VAL A 745 42.38 34.71 19.32
N THR A 746 42.02 35.74 20.06
CA THR A 746 40.64 36.25 20.16
C THR A 746 40.68 37.75 20.33
N ALA A 747 39.84 38.46 19.58
CA ALA A 747 39.58 39.88 19.75
C ALA A 747 38.08 40.15 19.57
N GLN A 748 37.57 41.21 20.19
CA GLN A 748 36.19 41.65 19.97
C GLN A 748 36.14 42.62 18.80
N ALA A 749 35.17 42.44 17.90
CA ALA A 749 34.84 43.42 16.87
C ALA A 749 34.46 44.76 17.53
N GLY A 750 34.82 45.87 16.87
CA GLY A 750 34.46 47.21 17.34
C GLY A 750 32.96 47.46 17.22
N GLU A 751 32.49 48.61 17.70
CA GLU A 751 31.15 49.11 17.35
C GLU A 751 31.27 49.97 16.09
N ASP A 752 30.40 49.76 15.10
CA ASP A 752 30.22 50.70 13.99
C ASP A 752 29.19 51.78 14.38
N THR A 753 29.51 53.03 14.04
CA THR A 753 28.62 54.18 14.25
C THR A 753 27.70 54.46 13.07
N GLY A 754 27.74 53.63 12.01
CA GLY A 754 27.13 53.88 10.71
C GLY A 754 26.04 52.91 10.21
N ASP A 755 25.87 51.72 10.79
CA ASP A 755 25.03 50.64 10.21
C ASP A 755 23.56 50.63 10.65
N ALA A 756 23.06 51.70 11.27
CA ALA A 756 21.64 51.98 11.25
C ALA A 756 21.25 52.35 9.81
N LYS A 757 21.08 51.35 8.93
CA LYS A 757 20.18 51.49 7.78
C LYS A 757 18.90 52.10 8.33
N ASP A 758 18.50 53.22 7.76
CA ASP A 758 17.34 54.00 8.16
C ASP A 758 16.15 53.06 8.46
N PRO A 759 15.71 52.93 9.73
CA PRO A 759 14.62 52.03 10.09
C PRO A 759 13.28 52.42 9.45
N ASP A 760 13.23 53.60 8.80
CA ASP A 760 12.06 54.12 8.09
C ASP A 760 11.98 53.67 6.61
N GLU A 761 12.96 52.93 6.05
CA GLU A 761 12.90 52.41 4.66
C GLU A 761 12.73 50.88 4.56
N ALA A 762 12.86 50.14 5.66
CA ALA A 762 12.46 48.73 5.78
C ALA A 762 12.20 48.43 7.27
N GLY A 763 11.01 47.93 7.58
CA GLY A 763 10.51 47.75 8.96
C GLY A 763 11.52 47.17 9.94
N VAL A 764 11.54 47.77 11.13
CA VAL A 764 12.26 47.42 12.37
C VAL A 764 12.94 46.04 12.37
N SER A 765 14.21 45.99 11.96
CA SER A 765 15.04 44.79 12.08
C SER A 765 15.91 44.88 13.33
N SER A 766 15.35 44.46 14.47
CA SER A 766 16.05 44.41 15.76
C SER A 766 15.95 43.01 16.35
N ASN A 767 17.10 42.39 16.62
CA ASN A 767 17.25 41.14 17.38
C ASN A 767 16.98 41.31 18.90
N THR A 768 16.32 42.40 19.31
CA THR A 768 15.88 42.63 20.70
C THR A 768 14.38 42.90 20.75
N ILE A 769 13.60 41.81 20.69
CA ILE A 769 12.20 41.80 21.12
C ILE A 769 12.18 41.58 22.64
N ASP A 770 12.46 42.64 23.42
CA ASP A 770 11.86 43.00 24.71
C ASP A 770 12.23 44.47 25.02
N SER A 771 11.46 45.34 25.68
CA SER A 771 10.41 45.21 26.69
C SER A 771 9.23 46.19 26.46
N ASN A 772 8.99 46.63 25.21
CA ASN A 772 7.82 47.45 24.81
C ASN A 772 7.33 47.22 23.34
N GLY A 773 7.72 46.16 22.63
CA GLY A 773 7.36 45.92 21.22
C GLY A 773 7.38 44.44 20.87
N MET A 774 6.36 44.00 20.11
CA MET A 774 5.88 42.63 19.86
C MET A 774 5.64 41.80 21.12
N GLY A 775 4.39 41.37 21.32
CA GLY A 775 3.87 40.82 22.57
C GLY A 775 3.09 41.84 23.40
N SER A 776 2.79 43.02 22.83
CA SER A 776 2.07 44.10 23.50
C SER A 776 0.54 43.91 23.38
N SER A 777 -0.26 44.93 23.71
CA SER A 777 -1.73 44.86 23.56
C SER A 777 -2.25 45.76 22.44
N GLY A 778 -1.41 46.12 21.48
CA GLY A 778 -1.78 46.97 20.36
C GLY A 778 -1.09 46.50 19.09
N ASP A 779 -1.65 46.93 17.95
CA ASP A 779 -1.27 46.50 16.61
C ASP A 779 0.22 46.75 16.30
N ASP A 780 0.96 45.67 16.13
CA ASP A 780 2.40 45.61 15.90
C ASP A 780 2.72 45.16 14.44
N TYR A 781 3.84 45.62 13.87
CA TYR A 781 4.34 45.17 12.55
C TYR A 781 5.83 44.84 12.61
N ALA A 782 6.22 43.66 12.12
CA ALA A 782 7.61 43.30 11.91
C ALA A 782 7.85 42.63 10.55
N SER A 783 9.03 42.87 9.99
CA SER A 783 9.42 42.37 8.68
C SER A 783 10.88 41.96 8.70
N PHE A 784 11.14 40.71 8.37
CA PHE A 784 12.49 40.13 8.33
C PHE A 784 12.72 39.48 6.96
N ASP A 785 13.97 39.35 6.53
CA ASP A 785 14.29 38.47 5.41
C ASP A 785 13.96 37.02 5.77
N GLN A 786 14.47 36.53 6.90
CA GLN A 786 14.17 35.19 7.42
C GLN A 786 13.82 35.25 8.91
N ILE A 787 12.93 34.35 9.34
CA ILE A 787 12.56 34.16 10.72
C ILE A 787 12.96 32.75 11.13
N ALA A 788 13.80 32.61 12.16
CA ALA A 788 14.28 31.33 12.66
C ALA A 788 14.44 31.34 14.19
N GLY A 789 13.59 32.12 14.86
CA GLY A 789 13.50 32.20 16.32
C GLY A 789 12.06 32.10 16.79
N THR A 790 11.87 32.22 18.10
CA THR A 790 10.54 32.24 18.73
C THR A 790 9.99 33.66 18.78
N ILE A 791 8.80 33.86 18.22
CA ILE A 791 8.07 35.12 18.25
C ILE A 791 6.71 34.89 18.90
N ASN A 792 6.33 35.78 19.82
CA ASN A 792 4.97 35.90 20.33
C ASN A 792 4.51 37.33 20.07
N MET A 793 3.42 37.48 19.33
CA MET A 793 2.95 38.77 18.81
C MET A 793 2.02 39.49 19.82
N GLY A 794 1.34 38.73 20.68
CA GLY A 794 0.62 39.27 21.83
C GLY A 794 -0.86 39.49 21.55
N ALA A 795 -1.36 40.68 21.82
CA ALA A 795 -2.73 41.05 21.50
C ALA A 795 -2.76 42.30 20.63
N GLY A 796 -3.69 42.39 19.70
CA GLY A 796 -3.71 43.44 18.69
C GLY A 796 -3.90 42.81 17.31
N ASN A 797 -4.14 43.62 16.28
CA ASN A 797 -4.18 43.12 14.91
C ASN A 797 -2.79 43.31 14.30
N ASP A 798 -1.97 42.28 14.40
CA ASP A 798 -0.56 42.35 14.11
C ASP A 798 -0.21 41.85 12.71
N ILE A 799 0.95 42.28 12.20
CA ILE A 799 1.47 41.85 10.90
C ILE A 799 2.90 41.37 11.05
N LEU A 800 3.16 40.12 10.66
CA LEU A 800 4.50 39.54 10.61
C LEU A 800 4.88 39.16 9.17
N GLU A 801 6.01 39.64 8.66
CA GLU A 801 6.44 39.38 7.30
C GLU A 801 7.80 38.69 7.22
N ALA A 802 7.87 37.59 6.47
CA ALA A 802 9.10 36.90 6.10
C ALA A 802 9.34 36.98 4.57
N ARG A 803 10.39 37.70 4.18
CA ARG A 803 10.61 38.16 2.80
C ARG A 803 11.47 37.24 1.93
N SER A 804 12.13 36.26 2.51
CA SER A 804 13.00 35.33 1.77
C SER A 804 12.18 34.50 0.79
N THR A 805 12.66 34.40 -0.45
CA THR A 805 12.04 33.57 -1.50
C THR A 805 12.46 32.11 -1.44
N GLU A 806 13.39 31.76 -0.55
CA GLU A 806 13.93 30.40 -0.41
C GLU A 806 13.46 29.75 0.91
N MET A 807 13.80 30.36 2.05
CA MET A 807 13.50 29.81 3.38
C MET A 807 13.02 30.93 4.34
N PRO A 808 11.77 31.39 4.20
CA PRO A 808 11.23 32.49 5.02
C PRO A 808 11.17 32.17 6.52
N PHE A 809 10.90 30.92 6.91
CA PHE A 809 10.69 30.49 8.30
C PHE A 809 11.73 29.49 8.83
N SER A 810 12.94 29.48 8.25
CA SER A 810 14.03 28.66 8.76
C SER A 810 15.39 29.22 8.38
N TYR A 811 16.42 28.83 9.13
CA TYR A 811 17.80 29.22 8.86
C TYR A 811 18.74 28.03 8.88
N PHE A 812 19.28 27.70 7.71
CA PHE A 812 20.05 26.47 7.48
C PHE A 812 21.29 26.34 8.36
N TYR A 813 22.02 27.42 8.63
CA TYR A 813 23.32 27.35 9.32
C TYR A 813 23.23 27.00 10.81
N THR A 814 22.13 27.35 11.47
CA THR A 814 21.91 27.01 12.88
C THR A 814 20.93 25.84 13.04
N PHE A 815 20.36 25.34 11.94
CA PHE A 815 19.24 24.39 11.94
C PHE A 815 18.03 24.88 12.76
N SER A 816 17.93 26.19 12.97
CA SER A 816 16.83 26.82 13.72
C SER A 816 15.63 27.02 12.80
N ASN A 817 14.43 26.78 13.35
CA ASN A 817 13.15 26.96 12.66
C ASN A 817 12.35 28.04 13.39
N ALA A 818 11.43 28.70 12.69
CA ALA A 818 10.57 29.69 13.32
C ALA A 818 9.55 29.01 14.24
N LYS A 819 9.30 29.61 15.40
CA LYS A 819 8.14 29.28 16.22
C LYS A 819 7.35 30.55 16.45
N VAL A 820 6.18 30.65 15.84
CA VAL A 820 5.39 31.89 15.84
C VAL A 820 4.07 31.63 16.52
N ASP A 821 3.72 32.50 17.46
CA ASP A 821 2.42 32.56 18.12
C ASP A 821 1.85 33.96 17.91
N MET A 822 0.82 34.09 17.05
CA MET A 822 0.25 35.38 16.68
C MET A 822 -0.67 35.94 17.80
N GLY A 823 -1.16 35.09 18.69
CA GLY A 823 -1.81 35.55 19.93
C GLY A 823 -3.28 35.87 19.73
N SER A 824 -3.76 37.08 20.04
CA SER A 824 -5.18 37.42 19.93
C SER A 824 -5.42 38.67 19.10
N GLY A 825 -6.28 38.58 18.10
CA GLY A 825 -6.64 39.66 17.20
C GLY A 825 -6.77 39.15 15.78
N ASP A 826 -7.11 40.03 14.83
CA ASP A 826 -7.17 39.62 13.42
C ASP A 826 -5.77 39.81 12.79
N ASP A 827 -4.92 38.79 12.88
CA ASP A 827 -3.51 38.90 12.52
C ASP A 827 -3.21 38.50 11.06
N ILE A 828 -2.08 38.98 10.53
CA ILE A 828 -1.61 38.65 9.18
C ILE A 828 -0.16 38.18 9.22
N ILE A 829 0.10 37.00 8.70
CA ILE A 829 1.46 36.54 8.40
C ILE A 829 1.71 36.55 6.89
N ARG A 830 2.78 37.20 6.45
CA ARG A 830 3.18 37.31 5.04
C ARG A 830 4.37 36.42 4.75
N THR A 831 4.28 35.66 3.65
CA THR A 831 5.39 34.83 3.16
C THR A 831 5.73 35.12 1.70
N SER A 832 7.02 35.13 1.38
CA SER A 832 7.52 35.26 0.00
C SER A 832 8.11 33.97 -0.56
N GLY A 833 8.09 32.88 0.20
CA GLY A 833 8.63 31.58 -0.19
C GLY A 833 7.88 30.42 0.47
N SER A 834 8.40 29.22 0.29
CA SER A 834 7.79 28.02 0.85
C SER A 834 7.92 27.97 2.37
N ILE A 835 6.83 27.64 3.05
CA ILE A 835 6.82 27.45 4.51
C ILE A 835 7.40 26.07 4.82
N TYR A 836 8.67 26.07 5.23
CA TYR A 836 9.37 24.90 5.76
C TYR A 836 9.84 25.23 7.17
N SER A 837 8.98 25.00 8.15
CA SER A 837 9.32 25.17 9.56
C SER A 837 8.98 23.89 10.31
N ARG A 838 9.99 23.26 10.95
CA ARG A 838 9.75 22.10 11.83
C ARG A 838 9.06 22.46 13.14
N GLU A 839 9.04 23.75 13.46
CA GLU A 839 8.32 24.31 14.60
C GLU A 839 7.12 25.10 14.04
N SER A 840 5.93 24.88 14.61
CA SER A 840 4.68 25.33 14.01
C SER A 840 4.48 26.85 14.07
N ILE A 841 3.75 27.39 13.09
CA ILE A 841 3.23 28.77 13.08
C ILE A 841 1.76 28.73 13.50
N ASN A 842 1.40 29.43 14.57
CA ASN A 842 0.05 29.43 15.14
C ASN A 842 -0.63 30.79 14.96
N GLY A 843 -1.78 30.83 14.26
CA GLY A 843 -2.62 32.02 14.10
C GLY A 843 -3.23 32.51 15.41
N GLY A 844 -3.45 31.62 16.38
CA GLY A 844 -3.92 32.03 17.71
C GLY A 844 -5.44 32.10 17.81
N ASP A 845 -5.94 33.14 18.47
CA ASP A 845 -7.35 33.41 18.72
C ASP A 845 -7.82 34.56 17.80
N ASP A 846 -9.02 34.43 17.23
CA ASP A 846 -9.72 35.40 16.37
C ASP A 846 -9.68 35.08 14.86
N PHE A 847 -9.38 36.01 13.94
CA PHE A 847 -9.46 35.75 12.50
C PHE A 847 -8.12 36.03 11.82
N ASP A 848 -7.38 34.97 11.54
CA ASP A 848 -5.98 35.07 11.13
C ASP A 848 -5.78 34.71 9.67
N THR A 849 -4.88 35.45 9.01
CA THR A 849 -4.63 35.35 7.58
C THR A 849 -3.17 35.04 7.27
N LEU A 850 -2.94 33.99 6.48
CA LEU A 850 -1.67 33.79 5.78
C LEU A 850 -1.75 34.46 4.39
N GLU A 851 -0.87 35.41 4.10
CA GLU A 851 -0.83 36.17 2.85
C GLU A 851 0.44 35.89 2.04
N PHE A 852 0.29 35.64 0.75
CA PHE A 852 1.41 35.43 -0.17
C PHE A 852 1.90 36.75 -0.76
N VAL A 853 3.22 36.95 -0.81
CA VAL A 853 3.85 38.14 -1.38
C VAL A 853 4.93 37.72 -2.36
N ASN A 854 4.63 37.70 -3.66
CA ASN A 854 5.62 37.36 -4.69
C ASN A 854 6.78 38.37 -4.71
N ARG A 855 8.01 37.85 -4.67
CA ARG A 855 9.25 38.64 -4.78
C ARG A 855 10.18 38.01 -5.82
N ASP A 856 11.09 38.82 -6.36
CA ASP A 856 12.13 38.39 -7.30
C ASP A 856 11.64 37.64 -8.57
N GLY A 857 10.38 37.86 -8.95
CA GLY A 857 9.78 37.14 -10.08
C GLY A 857 9.57 35.64 -9.84
N LYS A 858 9.53 35.21 -8.57
CA LYS A 858 9.28 33.82 -8.18
C LYS A 858 7.84 33.61 -7.73
N GLU A 859 7.21 32.59 -8.31
CA GLU A 859 5.93 32.06 -7.83
C GLU A 859 6.13 31.35 -6.49
N ILE A 860 5.10 31.37 -5.64
CA ILE A 860 5.12 30.68 -4.35
C ILE A 860 4.43 29.33 -4.52
N ARG A 861 5.15 28.26 -4.21
CA ARG A 861 4.63 26.89 -4.18
C ARG A 861 4.83 26.33 -2.78
N THR A 862 3.74 26.09 -2.04
CA THR A 862 3.87 25.64 -0.65
C THR A 862 2.69 24.83 -0.16
N SER A 863 2.85 24.23 1.01
CA SER A 863 1.82 23.55 1.78
C SER A 863 1.60 24.30 3.09
N ILE A 864 0.41 24.19 3.64
CA ILE A 864 0.04 24.77 4.94
C ILE A 864 0.13 23.74 6.08
N SER A 865 0.83 22.63 5.88
CA SER A 865 0.89 21.60 6.91
C SER A 865 1.60 22.03 8.19
N GLU A 866 2.47 23.03 8.13
CA GLU A 866 3.22 23.56 9.28
C GLU A 866 2.51 24.70 10.02
N ILE A 867 1.29 25.07 9.62
CA ILE A 867 0.49 26.13 10.27
C ILE A 867 -0.76 25.58 10.96
N SER A 868 -1.24 26.29 11.97
CA SER A 868 -2.47 25.98 12.71
C SER A 868 -3.25 27.23 13.09
N ASN A 869 -4.56 27.08 13.28
CA ASN A 869 -5.49 28.15 13.69
C ASN A 869 -5.50 29.35 12.74
N PHE A 870 -5.46 29.10 11.43
CA PHE A 870 -5.73 30.13 10.42
C PHE A 870 -7.15 29.98 9.86
N GLU A 871 -7.84 31.11 9.69
CA GLU A 871 -9.16 31.19 9.09
C GLU A 871 -9.10 31.43 7.58
N LYS A 872 -8.03 32.11 7.13
CA LYS A 872 -7.88 32.55 5.74
C LYS A 872 -6.47 32.31 5.22
N ILE A 873 -6.38 31.78 4.01
CA ILE A 873 -5.17 31.75 3.20
C ILE A 873 -5.41 32.63 1.97
N ASP A 874 -4.65 33.70 1.83
CA ASP A 874 -4.70 34.62 0.71
C ASP A 874 -3.49 34.37 -0.19
N ILE A 875 -3.72 33.69 -1.30
CA ILE A 875 -2.67 33.36 -2.29
C ILE A 875 -2.62 34.33 -3.46
N LYS A 876 -3.39 35.43 -3.38
CA LYS A 876 -3.37 36.50 -4.39
C LYS A 876 -1.96 37.01 -4.59
N GLY A 877 -1.64 37.35 -5.83
CA GLY A 877 -0.27 37.63 -6.18
C GLY A 877 -0.09 38.20 -7.57
N THR A 878 1.16 38.45 -7.93
CA THR A 878 1.51 38.91 -9.29
C THR A 878 1.87 37.76 -10.22
N LEU A 879 1.88 36.52 -9.72
CA LEU A 879 2.28 35.30 -10.41
C LEU A 879 1.33 34.16 -10.03
N ASN A 880 1.41 33.06 -10.77
CA ASN A 880 0.55 31.89 -10.60
C ASN A 880 1.02 31.05 -9.40
N ASN A 881 0.52 31.37 -8.22
CA ASN A 881 0.88 30.69 -6.99
C ASN A 881 0.24 29.30 -6.91
N THR A 882 0.80 28.43 -6.07
CA THR A 882 0.27 27.09 -5.85
C THR A 882 0.26 26.75 -4.38
N LEU A 883 -0.92 26.39 -3.88
CA LEU A 883 -1.16 26.00 -2.51
C LEU A 883 -1.59 24.54 -2.45
N ASN A 884 -0.88 23.73 -1.67
CA ASN A 884 -1.22 22.34 -1.43
C ASN A 884 -1.95 22.23 -0.09
N ILE A 885 -3.16 21.67 -0.10
CA ILE A 885 -4.02 21.50 1.08
C ILE A 885 -4.40 20.03 1.22
N GLN A 886 -4.18 19.49 2.42
CA GLN A 886 -4.61 18.16 2.81
C GLN A 886 -5.82 18.23 3.75
N LYS A 887 -6.54 17.12 3.91
CA LYS A 887 -7.69 17.04 4.82
C LYS A 887 -7.35 17.51 6.24
N ASP A 888 -6.23 17.05 6.80
CA ASP A 888 -5.79 17.41 8.15
C ASP A 888 -5.41 18.88 8.28
N ASP A 889 -5.01 19.55 7.19
CA ASP A 889 -4.71 20.98 7.20
C ASP A 889 -6.00 21.78 7.46
N VAL A 890 -7.13 21.37 6.89
CA VAL A 890 -8.46 21.96 7.13
C VAL A 890 -9.01 21.59 8.52
N GLU A 891 -8.53 20.50 9.12
CA GLU A 891 -8.86 20.18 10.52
C GLU A 891 -8.09 21.06 11.51
N ARG A 892 -6.85 21.44 11.18
CA ARG A 892 -6.02 22.32 12.02
C ARG A 892 -6.29 23.82 11.78
N ASN A 893 -6.84 24.17 10.64
CA ASN A 893 -7.06 25.54 10.21
C ASN A 893 -8.51 25.69 9.76
N HIS A 894 -9.29 26.41 10.55
CA HIS A 894 -10.67 26.77 10.24
C HIS A 894 -11.16 27.78 11.28
N SER A 895 -12.19 28.54 10.93
CA SER A 895 -12.80 29.46 11.90
C SER A 895 -13.41 28.74 13.08
N ALA A 896 -12.97 29.13 14.28
CA ALA A 896 -13.60 28.73 15.54
C ALA A 896 -15.00 29.35 15.72
N LYS A 897 -15.27 30.47 15.03
CA LYS A 897 -16.57 31.15 15.03
C LYS A 897 -17.36 30.80 13.76
N PRO A 898 -18.70 30.78 13.81
CA PRO A 898 -19.48 30.55 12.61
C PRO A 898 -19.31 31.67 11.58
N THR A 899 -18.97 31.30 10.35
CA THR A 899 -18.92 32.19 9.19
C THR A 899 -20.32 32.34 8.60
N VAL A 900 -20.78 33.57 8.38
CA VAL A 900 -22.11 33.84 7.80
C VAL A 900 -21.93 34.26 6.35
N ASP A 901 -22.54 33.52 5.43
CA ASP A 901 -22.52 33.81 3.99
C ASP A 901 -23.40 35.01 3.62
N ASP A 902 -23.30 35.49 2.39
CA ASP A 902 -24.06 36.64 1.89
C ASP A 902 -25.58 36.37 1.81
N SER A 903 -25.99 35.08 1.86
CA SER A 903 -27.39 34.68 1.97
C SER A 903 -27.94 34.76 3.40
N GLY A 904 -27.06 34.95 4.39
CA GLY A 904 -27.38 34.96 5.82
C GLY A 904 -27.37 33.57 6.46
N LYS A 905 -26.87 32.53 5.77
CA LYS A 905 -26.70 31.19 6.31
C LYS A 905 -25.39 31.10 7.08
N SER A 906 -25.44 30.44 8.24
CA SER A 906 -24.28 30.22 9.10
C SER A 906 -23.61 28.89 8.76
N HIS A 907 -22.29 28.91 8.68
CA HIS A 907 -21.41 27.77 8.42
C HIS A 907 -20.38 27.68 9.54
N ASN A 908 -20.06 26.47 10.01
CA ASN A 908 -19.09 26.26 11.09
C ASN A 908 -17.81 25.67 10.52
N ASN A 909 -16.67 25.93 11.17
CA ASN A 909 -15.38 25.35 10.83
C ASN A 909 -15.02 25.57 9.34
N VAL A 910 -15.00 26.84 8.94
CA VAL A 910 -14.70 27.24 7.56
C VAL A 910 -13.24 27.69 7.44
N LEU A 911 -12.50 27.12 6.50
CA LEU A 911 -11.23 27.64 6.00
C LEU A 911 -11.46 28.32 4.66
N ILE A 912 -11.00 29.57 4.51
CA ILE A 912 -11.19 30.35 3.27
C ILE A 912 -9.86 30.45 2.52
N VAL A 913 -9.90 30.23 1.21
CA VAL A 913 -8.77 30.41 0.30
C VAL A 913 -9.13 31.43 -0.77
N ASP A 914 -8.48 32.58 -0.73
CA ASP A 914 -8.59 33.66 -1.71
C ASP A 914 -7.44 33.57 -2.73
N GLY A 915 -7.68 33.89 -3.99
CA GLY A 915 -6.68 33.84 -5.06
C GLY A 915 -7.20 34.50 -6.33
N ASP A 916 -6.33 34.64 -7.33
CA ASP A 916 -6.65 35.24 -8.62
C ASP A 916 -6.62 34.20 -9.77
N GLU A 917 -7.13 34.59 -10.95
CA GLU A 917 -7.08 33.73 -12.14
C GLU A 917 -5.64 33.33 -12.48
N GLY A 918 -5.37 32.03 -12.50
CA GLY A 918 -4.04 31.45 -12.76
C GLY A 918 -3.41 30.77 -11.54
N ASP A 919 -3.87 31.11 -10.34
CA ASP A 919 -3.52 30.42 -9.10
C ASP A 919 -4.08 28.99 -9.08
N LYS A 920 -3.43 28.14 -8.29
CA LYS A 920 -3.81 26.72 -8.16
C LYS A 920 -3.89 26.29 -6.70
N VAL A 921 -4.94 25.54 -6.38
CA VAL A 921 -5.08 24.82 -5.12
C VAL A 921 -5.11 23.33 -5.41
N ASN A 922 -4.10 22.59 -4.94
CA ASN A 922 -4.06 21.14 -5.06
C ASN A 922 -4.65 20.53 -3.79
N LEU A 923 -5.69 19.71 -3.96
CA LEU A 923 -6.37 19.05 -2.85
C LEU A 923 -5.93 17.59 -2.73
N SER A 924 -5.48 17.21 -1.54
CA SER A 924 -5.18 15.82 -1.19
C SER A 924 -6.13 15.34 -0.09
N GLU A 925 -6.65 14.11 -0.23
CA GLU A 925 -7.64 13.52 0.71
C GLU A 925 -8.95 14.30 0.86
N ILE A 926 -9.21 15.27 -0.04
CA ILE A 926 -10.43 16.06 -0.14
C ILE A 926 -11.03 15.84 -1.53
N SER A 927 -12.35 15.69 -1.62
CA SER A 927 -13.04 15.58 -2.92
C SER A 927 -12.73 16.81 -3.79
N LYS A 928 -12.28 16.60 -5.03
CA LYS A 928 -12.06 17.70 -6.00
C LYS A 928 -13.35 18.22 -6.64
N VAL A 929 -14.47 17.54 -6.41
CA VAL A 929 -15.79 18.02 -6.83
C VAL A 929 -16.35 18.92 -5.75
N ALA A 930 -16.62 20.18 -6.10
CA ALA A 930 -17.28 21.13 -5.22
C ALA A 930 -18.66 20.60 -4.81
N SER A 931 -18.91 20.58 -3.50
CA SER A 931 -20.19 20.14 -2.92
C SER A 931 -21.31 21.15 -3.17
N SER A 932 -20.96 22.43 -3.17
CA SER A 932 -21.86 23.56 -3.34
C SER A 932 -21.07 24.82 -3.67
N GLN A 933 -21.78 25.93 -3.79
CA GLN A 933 -21.20 27.26 -3.99
C GLN A 933 -21.80 28.20 -2.96
N VAL A 934 -20.99 29.12 -2.47
CA VAL A 934 -21.37 30.13 -1.49
C VAL A 934 -20.83 31.47 -1.93
N ASP A 935 -21.60 32.54 -1.68
CA ASP A 935 -21.12 33.91 -1.86
C ASP A 935 -20.79 34.47 -0.48
N TYR A 936 -19.60 35.04 -0.32
CA TYR A 936 -19.14 35.61 0.95
C TYR A 936 -18.33 36.87 0.71
N LYS A 937 -18.74 37.97 1.37
CA LYS A 937 -18.10 39.29 1.25
C LYS A 937 -17.99 39.77 -0.21
N GLY A 938 -18.93 39.36 -1.07
CA GLY A 938 -18.96 39.75 -2.49
C GLY A 938 -18.12 38.90 -3.44
N ASN A 939 -17.45 37.84 -2.94
CA ASN A 939 -16.75 36.84 -3.76
C ASN A 939 -17.53 35.53 -3.78
N THR A 940 -17.35 34.74 -4.83
CA THR A 940 -17.97 33.44 -4.99
C THR A 940 -16.94 32.34 -4.70
N TYR A 941 -17.30 31.38 -3.85
CA TYR A 941 -16.43 30.27 -3.46
C TYR A 941 -17.06 28.92 -3.80
N HIS A 942 -16.22 28.00 -4.26
CA HIS A 942 -16.52 26.57 -4.32
C HIS A 942 -16.29 25.93 -2.96
N VAL A 943 -17.29 25.20 -2.46
CA VAL A 943 -17.26 24.59 -1.12
C VAL A 943 -16.86 23.12 -1.22
N TYR A 944 -15.79 22.75 -0.53
CA TYR A 944 -15.28 21.40 -0.41
C TYR A 944 -15.48 20.89 1.03
N LEU A 945 -15.96 19.66 1.18
CA LEU A 945 -16.28 19.08 2.49
C LEU A 945 -15.13 18.21 3.01
N THR A 946 -14.74 18.42 4.26
CA THR A 946 -13.71 17.64 4.97
C THR A 946 -14.26 17.13 6.30
N GLY A 947 -15.08 16.08 6.25
CA GLY A 947 -15.80 15.59 7.43
C GLY A 947 -16.86 16.60 7.89
N SER A 948 -16.67 17.22 9.06
CA SER A 948 -17.56 18.27 9.59
C SER A 948 -17.15 19.70 9.22
N ASN A 949 -16.02 19.86 8.52
CA ASN A 949 -15.45 21.15 8.20
C ASN A 949 -15.67 21.50 6.72
N GLU A 950 -15.60 22.79 6.41
CA GLU A 950 -15.77 23.32 5.06
C GLU A 950 -14.50 24.06 4.61
N LEU A 951 -14.05 23.78 3.39
CA LEU A 951 -13.00 24.52 2.71
C LEU A 951 -13.63 25.32 1.57
N TRP A 952 -13.53 26.64 1.62
CA TRP A 952 -14.05 27.56 0.62
C TRP A 952 -12.90 28.05 -0.24
N VAL A 953 -12.87 27.65 -1.51
CA VAL A 953 -11.84 28.08 -2.46
C VAL A 953 -12.47 29.05 -3.46
N ASP A 954 -11.83 30.20 -3.65
CA ASP A 954 -12.30 31.22 -4.60
C ASP A 954 -12.53 30.59 -5.98
N SER A 955 -13.67 30.92 -6.61
CA SER A 955 -14.10 30.34 -7.88
C SER A 955 -13.17 30.68 -9.06
N ASP A 956 -12.32 31.70 -8.92
CA ASP A 956 -11.33 32.07 -9.93
C ASP A 956 -10.06 31.19 -9.88
N ILE A 957 -9.89 30.38 -8.83
CA ILE A 957 -8.74 29.49 -8.64
C ILE A 957 -8.96 28.14 -9.32
N ALA A 958 -7.92 27.63 -10.00
CA ALA A 958 -7.95 26.27 -10.52
C ALA A 958 -7.71 25.24 -9.40
N VAL A 959 -8.67 24.35 -9.18
CA VAL A 959 -8.53 23.26 -8.21
C VAL A 959 -8.02 21.99 -8.91
N GLY A 960 -6.83 21.54 -8.46
CA GLY A 960 -6.02 20.48 -9.06
C GLY A 960 -6.22 19.11 -8.46
#